data_AF-A0A5P9Q5X5-F1
#
_entry.id   AF-A0A5P9Q5X5-F1
#
_cell.length_a   1.000
_cell.length_b   1.000
_cell.length_c   1.000
_cell.angle_alpha   90.00
_cell.angle_beta   90.00
_cell.angle_gamma   90.00
#
_symmetry.space_group_name_H-M   'P 1'
#
loop_
_entity.id
_entity.type
_entity.pdbx_description
1 polymer ?
#
loop_
_entity_poly.entity_id
_entity_poly.type
_entity_poly.pdbx_seq_one_letter_code
_entity_poly.pdbx_strand_id
1 'polypeptide(L)'
;MSALIDYTLDRAAVHNPDGSRAATFTGVTVVAGPGHTALGNLPKALDLGTAGKAKVDLAGLSPDTARFTVQVALKLDALPTSAQTVLASTLLPYSLTVERSVGTAAGAAVVGHVTPAAGAKHGASTTYATAISPGSWHVVALVYDTDTIGVFVDGALQAVHAFPRGTVTVASAGALFLGTDAQGGSHFDGALAAVRWSDDVPSALEALLDAHRTAPEWYLGYKEESLVLAGLDLGDPRSPVTWSPGIGASTQAYQNGLLMYAEDAGVAFEMHGAIWQLYTSLADPNPLGALVSDETDSRASGGRKSLFTGGGIYWSAASGAFPVVGHLYLSYERLDEAAGLGFPTAFADAVPGGLEQVFQNARLYLKTGTTVAHELHGAILAHFLATGATGTWGFPLTDESDVVRDHTPIGRYNELESCTIYWSGATGAFEVHGDIRRKYRDLGGPGGQLGFPTSDEGDIPGAPAPARYNTFQNGSLLWFGTFDGMIVATSFSLFLSKVDTVESEGLFMGQNDVYLRAMVADGPAMIVNQRWPATGDSDDHNVVQPNLRLPAQGGITTNRADQVLTVTIDVWDSDDGAPFGGGDDHLGTWTTQLTMANGWGLRESGGVLHSGHFSNINDIVLSVQPTPPPGGFSANDHWWAVANRGTQDIAYADYAAAFSDVDSSPEWWDLDDDLDRLFYALVIDGLARGGNCFGMSLESIYVDKNQSAFSLPLSRFGDWNQLVETFNTKHQYQVGSAPIWWFVDQFLSGRTHDPKTVFLETQAAAARGDDPVLCIAQNADFSGAPHCIRPIGWDTSTSPWTITVHDPNFPSTSRTLQVDPNANTFHYAGAGATYDGTSSSGGRLHYMPFHLLSSREHTPVWDAILLILAGTVLILGSDAETVSLTDLQGNDLDAFGARGRQLETAGASLEGLFVGVNGYSAGRTTGGGRIAELRPAGGPVVKDPGDGPVRTPPVHVPPVHTGPVVTGPVATPLVGRPVVGEVKLRRRASVQDVTLGLRPPVRVPLGSVTLKQVATGGVTRSKVATALAQDPAVSRALGDATVHEVAGNPKLVAQLTPAAQAAIGALQLAATASDYVHQVRAVRGGNLDYAVRHGLSKLHLTAPVAAGETASLALSGLGTARTVLGVTAQHDKAASVRIDQKLGVTGDSLKLVLDGVPLTGGQAAQINAKPGIGGVEVVSGGAHVDVTVSVEAVVAGRTTSHRFSVPLQDGVRIDPASVLSAGGLGVSQIGQVFGPSLSKSVVPSM
;
A
#
# COMPACT_ATOMS: atom_id res chain seq x y z
N MET A 1 88.60 -4.01 -43.37
CA MET A 1 88.80 -5.28 -44.08
C MET A 1 90.27 -5.58 -44.35
N SER A 2 90.88 -6.42 -43.51
CA SER A 2 91.93 -7.36 -43.92
C SER A 2 91.26 -8.70 -44.28
N ALA A 3 91.71 -9.36 -45.34
CA ALA A 3 91.25 -10.71 -45.67
C ALA A 3 92.11 -11.74 -44.91
N LEU A 4 91.47 -12.61 -44.13
CA LEU A 4 92.08 -13.77 -43.48
C LEU A 4 92.41 -14.87 -44.48
N ILE A 5 91.54 -15.03 -45.47
CA ILE A 5 91.67 -15.94 -46.61
C ILE A 5 91.33 -15.14 -47.87
N ASP A 6 92.19 -15.19 -48.89
CA ASP A 6 91.91 -14.62 -50.21
C ASP A 6 92.50 -15.52 -51.31
N TYR A 7 91.75 -16.56 -51.69
CA TYR A 7 92.19 -17.55 -52.67
C TYR A 7 91.54 -17.32 -54.03
N THR A 8 92.37 -17.18 -55.06
CA THR A 8 92.00 -17.41 -56.47
C THR A 8 92.28 -18.87 -56.81
N LEU A 9 91.27 -19.63 -57.22
CA LEU A 9 91.34 -21.09 -57.40
C LEU A 9 91.73 -21.46 -58.83
N ASP A 10 92.92 -21.01 -59.28
CA ASP A 10 93.42 -21.26 -60.65
C ASP A 10 94.30 -22.51 -60.80
N ARG A 11 94.64 -23.15 -59.66
CA ARG A 11 95.51 -24.34 -59.52
C ARG A 11 95.22 -25.04 -58.18
N ALA A 12 95.59 -26.31 -58.05
CA ALA A 12 95.29 -27.11 -56.86
C ALA A 12 96.00 -26.66 -55.56
N ALA A 13 97.18 -26.04 -55.65
CA ALA A 13 97.92 -25.53 -54.49
C ALA A 13 97.78 -24.00 -54.39
N VAL A 14 97.12 -23.54 -53.33
CA VAL A 14 96.69 -22.15 -53.11
C VAL A 14 97.26 -21.57 -51.82
N HIS A 15 97.28 -20.24 -51.73
CA HIS A 15 97.75 -19.45 -50.59
C HIS A 15 97.14 -18.05 -50.71
N ASN A 16 97.18 -17.29 -49.62
CA ASN A 16 96.87 -15.86 -49.64
C ASN A 16 97.91 -15.08 -50.47
N PRO A 17 97.61 -13.87 -50.96
CA PRO A 17 98.52 -13.10 -51.81
C PRO A 17 99.88 -12.73 -51.17
N ASP A 18 99.99 -12.83 -49.84
CA ASP A 18 101.22 -12.64 -49.05
C ASP A 18 102.03 -13.92 -48.84
N GLY A 19 101.54 -15.07 -49.32
CA GLY A 19 102.12 -16.40 -49.10
C GLY A 19 101.66 -17.10 -47.82
N SER A 20 100.81 -16.47 -47.00
CA SER A 20 100.24 -17.08 -45.80
C SER A 20 99.14 -18.09 -46.12
N ARG A 21 98.73 -18.88 -45.11
CA ARG A 21 97.62 -19.85 -45.18
C ARG A 21 97.66 -20.72 -46.45
N ALA A 22 98.76 -21.42 -46.67
CA ALA A 22 98.87 -22.34 -47.79
C ALA A 22 97.94 -23.57 -47.61
N ALA A 23 97.29 -24.00 -48.68
CA ALA A 23 96.42 -25.18 -48.71
C ALA A 23 96.49 -25.89 -50.07
N THR A 24 96.25 -27.21 -50.07
CA THR A 24 96.26 -28.02 -51.30
C THR A 24 94.93 -28.75 -51.43
N PHE A 25 94.24 -28.51 -52.54
CA PHE A 25 93.07 -29.28 -52.95
C PHE A 25 93.50 -30.65 -53.48
N THR A 26 92.83 -31.70 -53.02
CA THR A 26 92.94 -33.05 -53.58
C THR A 26 91.66 -33.39 -54.37
N GLY A 27 91.76 -34.25 -55.39
CA GLY A 27 90.61 -34.71 -56.19
C GLY A 27 90.08 -33.72 -57.24
N VAL A 28 90.67 -32.53 -57.39
CA VAL A 28 90.18 -31.44 -58.25
C VAL A 28 90.73 -31.46 -59.68
N THR A 29 90.03 -30.81 -60.61
CA THR A 29 90.54 -30.45 -61.96
C THR A 29 90.43 -28.93 -62.21
N VAL A 30 91.20 -28.39 -63.16
CA VAL A 30 91.15 -26.95 -63.49
C VAL A 30 90.22 -26.72 -64.69
N VAL A 31 89.17 -25.94 -64.49
CA VAL A 31 88.14 -25.62 -65.49
C VAL A 31 88.06 -24.12 -65.78
N ALA A 32 87.22 -23.72 -66.73
CA ALA A 32 86.95 -22.31 -67.02
C ALA A 32 86.18 -21.66 -65.86
N GLY A 33 86.68 -20.51 -65.39
CA GLY A 33 86.02 -19.72 -64.34
C GLY A 33 84.98 -18.73 -64.90
N PRO A 34 84.32 -17.95 -64.03
CA PRO A 34 83.27 -17.00 -64.41
C PRO A 34 83.76 -15.77 -65.20
N GLY A 35 85.08 -15.51 -65.25
CA GLY A 35 85.61 -14.25 -65.78
C GLY A 35 85.41 -13.10 -64.79
N HIS A 36 84.88 -11.96 -65.24
CA HIS A 36 84.71 -10.79 -64.39
C HIS A 36 83.56 -10.95 -63.38
N THR A 37 83.88 -10.83 -62.10
CA THR A 37 82.95 -10.94 -60.96
C THR A 37 83.23 -9.83 -59.93
N ALA A 38 82.37 -9.71 -58.91
CA ALA A 38 82.60 -8.83 -57.75
C ALA A 38 83.88 -9.19 -56.95
N LEU A 39 84.40 -10.42 -57.07
CA LEU A 39 85.65 -10.85 -56.44
C LEU A 39 86.90 -10.56 -57.29
N GLY A 40 86.73 -10.09 -58.53
CA GLY A 40 87.80 -9.85 -59.49
C GLY A 40 87.61 -10.61 -60.81
N ASN A 41 88.65 -10.65 -61.64
CA ASN A 41 88.65 -11.45 -62.87
C ASN A 41 89.18 -12.86 -62.57
N LEU A 42 88.31 -13.85 -62.69
CA LEU A 42 88.52 -15.26 -62.38
C LEU A 42 88.39 -16.10 -63.66
N PRO A 43 89.41 -16.14 -64.54
CA PRO A 43 89.35 -16.87 -65.82
C PRO A 43 89.42 -18.40 -65.66
N LYS A 44 89.69 -18.89 -64.45
CA LYS A 44 89.84 -20.31 -64.10
C LYS A 44 89.11 -20.60 -62.79
N ALA A 45 88.81 -21.88 -62.59
CA ALA A 45 88.28 -22.41 -61.34
C ALA A 45 88.82 -23.83 -61.08
N LEU A 46 88.64 -24.31 -59.86
CA LEU A 46 88.75 -25.73 -59.53
C LEU A 46 87.36 -26.37 -59.58
N ASP A 47 87.21 -27.39 -60.40
CA ASP A 47 86.12 -28.35 -60.34
C ASP A 47 86.46 -29.41 -59.28
N LEU A 48 85.56 -29.62 -58.32
CA LEU A 48 85.73 -30.56 -57.21
C LEU A 48 85.09 -31.92 -57.49
N GLY A 49 84.04 -31.97 -58.32
CA GLY A 49 83.14 -33.12 -58.41
C GLY A 49 82.77 -33.72 -57.05
N THR A 50 82.57 -35.03 -57.01
CA THR A 50 82.08 -35.75 -55.81
C THR A 50 83.13 -36.03 -54.71
N ALA A 51 84.38 -35.54 -54.85
CA ALA A 51 85.47 -35.89 -53.93
C ALA A 51 86.46 -34.75 -53.63
N GLY A 52 86.38 -33.62 -54.34
CA GLY A 52 87.35 -32.53 -54.27
C GLY A 52 87.29 -31.76 -52.94
N LYS A 53 88.43 -31.60 -52.27
CA LYS A 53 88.49 -30.91 -50.97
C LYS A 53 89.85 -30.36 -50.59
N ALA A 54 89.86 -29.34 -49.76
CA ALA A 54 91.05 -28.83 -49.07
C ALA A 54 90.77 -28.57 -47.57
N LYS A 55 91.84 -28.56 -46.77
CA LYS A 55 91.85 -28.11 -45.38
C LYS A 55 92.93 -27.06 -45.20
N VAL A 56 92.59 -25.94 -44.57
CA VAL A 56 93.50 -24.84 -44.20
C VAL A 56 93.73 -24.87 -42.69
N ASP A 57 94.97 -24.71 -42.25
CA ASP A 57 95.28 -24.47 -40.83
C ASP A 57 95.11 -22.97 -40.50
N LEU A 58 94.23 -22.69 -39.52
CA LEU A 58 93.92 -21.34 -39.06
C LEU A 58 94.66 -20.98 -37.76
N ALA A 59 95.58 -21.82 -37.27
CA ALA A 59 96.33 -21.57 -36.05
C ALA A 59 96.98 -20.18 -36.03
N GLY A 60 96.81 -19.47 -34.90
CA GLY A 60 97.32 -18.11 -34.70
C GLY A 60 96.49 -17.00 -35.36
N LEU A 61 95.31 -17.29 -35.93
CA LEU A 61 94.32 -16.24 -36.22
C LEU A 61 93.53 -15.87 -34.95
N SER A 62 92.99 -14.66 -34.94
CA SER A 62 92.07 -14.15 -33.92
C SER A 62 90.99 -13.34 -34.63
N PRO A 63 90.03 -14.03 -35.27
CA PRO A 63 89.01 -13.38 -36.09
C PRO A 63 88.07 -12.53 -35.24
N ASP A 64 87.40 -11.57 -35.87
CA ASP A 64 86.36 -10.78 -35.20
C ASP A 64 85.12 -11.66 -34.90
N THR A 65 84.65 -11.60 -33.66
CA THR A 65 83.53 -12.40 -33.13
C THR A 65 82.16 -11.75 -33.27
N ALA A 66 82.15 -10.45 -33.53
CA ALA A 66 80.94 -9.67 -33.77
C ALA A 66 80.65 -9.59 -35.27
N ARG A 67 81.64 -9.39 -36.15
CA ARG A 67 81.36 -9.21 -37.59
C ARG A 67 82.38 -9.86 -38.53
N PHE A 68 81.89 -10.49 -39.59
CA PHE A 68 82.74 -11.05 -40.65
C PHE A 68 81.99 -11.16 -41.97
N THR A 69 82.74 -11.33 -43.07
CA THR A 69 82.17 -11.63 -44.39
C THR A 69 82.96 -12.71 -45.09
N VAL A 70 82.24 -13.72 -45.58
CA VAL A 70 82.75 -14.83 -46.38
C VAL A 70 82.13 -14.73 -47.78
N GLN A 71 82.94 -14.81 -48.83
CA GLN A 71 82.48 -14.71 -50.22
C GLN A 71 83.06 -15.84 -51.06
N VAL A 72 82.24 -16.40 -51.95
CA VAL A 72 82.60 -17.53 -52.80
C VAL A 72 82.05 -17.32 -54.21
N ALA A 73 82.89 -17.50 -55.23
CA ALA A 73 82.42 -17.68 -56.59
C ALA A 73 82.28 -19.19 -56.86
N LEU A 74 81.05 -19.69 -57.05
CA LEU A 74 80.72 -21.11 -57.19
C LEU A 74 79.79 -21.40 -58.37
N LYS A 75 79.83 -22.63 -58.87
CA LYS A 75 78.95 -23.16 -59.93
C LYS A 75 78.61 -24.61 -59.61
N LEU A 76 77.34 -24.93 -59.44
CA LEU A 76 76.86 -26.30 -59.22
C LEU A 76 76.90 -27.10 -60.53
N ASP A 77 77.22 -28.38 -60.47
CA ASP A 77 77.12 -29.27 -61.66
C ASP A 77 75.79 -30.04 -61.72
N ALA A 78 75.17 -30.32 -60.57
CA ALA A 78 73.84 -30.90 -60.46
C ALA A 78 73.01 -30.23 -59.35
N LEU A 79 71.71 -30.55 -59.28
CA LEU A 79 70.90 -30.22 -58.09
C LEU A 79 71.26 -31.16 -56.94
N PRO A 80 71.54 -30.67 -55.72
CA PRO A 80 71.80 -31.51 -54.57
C PRO A 80 70.66 -32.51 -54.29
N THR A 81 71.03 -33.69 -53.80
CA THR A 81 70.13 -34.73 -53.27
C THR A 81 70.10 -34.74 -51.73
N SER A 82 71.09 -34.12 -51.11
CA SER A 82 71.24 -33.84 -49.67
C SER A 82 72.05 -32.54 -49.51
N ALA A 83 72.14 -31.99 -48.30
CA ALA A 83 72.95 -30.78 -48.05
C ALA A 83 74.45 -31.02 -48.32
N GLN A 84 75.06 -30.10 -49.08
CA GLN A 84 76.45 -30.14 -49.54
C GLN A 84 77.24 -28.95 -48.97
N THR A 85 78.34 -29.21 -48.25
CA THR A 85 79.17 -28.14 -47.66
C THR A 85 80.13 -27.51 -48.66
N VAL A 86 79.86 -26.26 -49.05
CA VAL A 86 80.75 -25.41 -49.87
C VAL A 86 82.02 -25.10 -49.08
N LEU A 87 81.84 -24.65 -47.82
CA LEU A 87 82.90 -24.52 -46.83
C LEU A 87 82.36 -24.51 -45.39
N ALA A 88 83.21 -24.87 -44.43
CA ALA A 88 82.94 -24.73 -43.00
C ALA A 88 84.21 -24.37 -42.23
N SER A 89 84.09 -23.53 -41.21
CA SER A 89 85.19 -23.17 -40.30
C SER A 89 84.91 -23.72 -38.90
N THR A 90 85.94 -24.28 -38.26
CA THR A 90 85.89 -24.70 -36.85
C THR A 90 86.63 -23.75 -35.91
N LEU A 91 87.28 -22.70 -36.43
CA LEU A 91 87.89 -21.66 -35.59
C LEU A 91 86.83 -20.65 -35.13
N LEU A 92 86.06 -20.15 -36.09
CA LEU A 92 84.87 -19.35 -35.90
C LEU A 92 83.73 -20.18 -36.49
N PRO A 93 82.84 -20.80 -35.67
CA PRO A 93 81.92 -21.83 -36.14
C PRO A 93 80.85 -21.27 -37.10
N TYR A 94 81.15 -21.32 -38.39
CA TYR A 94 80.23 -21.02 -39.49
C TYR A 94 80.31 -22.08 -40.58
N SER A 95 79.23 -22.22 -41.34
CA SER A 95 79.16 -23.05 -42.55
C SER A 95 78.36 -22.36 -43.65
N LEU A 96 78.77 -22.60 -44.89
CA LEU A 96 78.02 -22.28 -46.09
C LEU A 96 77.75 -23.59 -46.82
N THR A 97 76.46 -23.94 -46.93
CA THR A 97 76.01 -25.15 -47.62
C THR A 97 75.11 -24.80 -48.80
N VAL A 98 74.95 -25.75 -49.71
CA VAL A 98 73.91 -25.74 -50.73
C VAL A 98 73.05 -26.99 -50.58
N GLU A 99 71.75 -26.84 -50.71
CA GLU A 99 70.79 -27.94 -50.58
C GLU A 99 69.69 -27.83 -51.64
N ARG A 100 68.75 -28.77 -51.67
CA ARG A 100 67.64 -28.71 -52.62
C ARG A 100 66.57 -27.75 -52.09
N SER A 101 66.21 -26.71 -52.85
CA SER A 101 65.06 -25.89 -52.46
C SER A 101 63.78 -26.75 -52.46
N VAL A 102 62.95 -26.54 -51.43
CA VAL A 102 61.61 -27.13 -51.29
C VAL A 102 60.48 -26.12 -51.58
N GLY A 103 60.84 -24.92 -52.05
CA GLY A 103 59.90 -23.85 -52.41
C GLY A 103 59.42 -23.91 -53.86
N THR A 104 58.88 -22.79 -54.35
CA THR A 104 58.40 -22.61 -55.73
C THR A 104 59.54 -22.41 -56.75
N ALA A 105 60.77 -22.14 -56.28
CA ALA A 105 61.94 -21.94 -57.13
C ALA A 105 62.63 -23.27 -57.45
N ALA A 106 62.67 -23.65 -58.73
CA ALA A 106 63.33 -24.86 -59.20
C ALA A 106 64.86 -24.70 -59.23
N GLY A 107 65.53 -24.90 -58.08
CA GLY A 107 66.97 -24.76 -57.95
C GLY A 107 67.54 -25.36 -56.66
N ALA A 108 68.77 -25.00 -56.35
CA ALA A 108 69.40 -25.27 -55.06
C ALA A 108 69.29 -24.02 -54.15
N ALA A 109 68.98 -24.24 -52.88
CA ALA A 109 69.05 -23.20 -51.87
C ALA A 109 70.48 -23.01 -51.38
N VAL A 110 70.79 -21.80 -50.92
CA VAL A 110 72.04 -21.48 -50.20
C VAL A 110 71.68 -21.30 -48.73
N VAL A 111 72.40 -21.98 -47.83
CA VAL A 111 72.19 -21.86 -46.38
C VAL A 111 73.48 -21.41 -45.71
N GLY A 112 73.39 -20.30 -44.99
CA GLY A 112 74.46 -19.74 -44.18
C GLY A 112 74.12 -19.89 -42.70
N HIS A 113 74.93 -20.68 -42.00
CA HIS A 113 74.74 -20.97 -40.58
C HIS A 113 75.96 -20.53 -39.77
N VAL A 114 75.71 -20.10 -38.53
CA VAL A 114 76.73 -19.73 -37.54
C VAL A 114 76.28 -20.20 -36.17
N THR A 115 77.19 -20.66 -35.32
CA THR A 115 76.87 -21.02 -33.92
C THR A 115 77.30 -19.89 -32.99
N PRO A 116 76.40 -18.97 -32.60
CA PRO A 116 76.73 -17.95 -31.60
C PRO A 116 76.92 -18.60 -30.22
N ALA A 117 77.53 -17.86 -29.29
CA ALA A 117 77.93 -18.36 -27.97
C ALA A 117 76.77 -18.86 -27.08
N ALA A 118 75.51 -18.63 -27.48
CA ALA A 118 74.32 -19.12 -26.78
C ALA A 118 73.91 -20.56 -27.14
N GLY A 119 74.41 -21.15 -28.24
CA GLY A 119 74.02 -22.50 -28.68
C GLY A 119 72.77 -22.58 -29.56
N ALA A 120 72.37 -21.45 -30.15
CA ALA A 120 71.42 -21.34 -31.27
C ALA A 120 71.82 -22.22 -32.47
N LYS A 121 70.85 -22.59 -33.32
CA LYS A 121 71.00 -23.68 -34.34
C LYS A 121 70.64 -23.31 -35.78
N HIS A 122 70.02 -22.16 -36.02
CA HIS A 122 69.40 -21.78 -37.28
C HIS A 122 70.24 -20.70 -37.99
N GLY A 123 69.80 -20.24 -39.15
CA GLY A 123 70.57 -19.32 -39.98
C GLY A 123 69.87 -18.95 -41.27
N ALA A 124 70.42 -17.95 -41.97
CA ALA A 124 69.83 -17.42 -43.19
C ALA A 124 69.83 -18.48 -44.31
N SER A 125 68.63 -18.87 -44.75
CA SER A 125 68.42 -19.88 -45.80
C SER A 125 67.61 -19.29 -46.96
N THR A 126 68.10 -19.44 -48.20
CA THR A 126 67.37 -19.00 -49.40
C THR A 126 66.33 -20.02 -49.87
N THR A 127 66.01 -21.05 -49.06
CA THR A 127 65.09 -22.15 -49.41
C THR A 127 63.71 -21.69 -49.88
N TYR A 128 63.22 -20.54 -49.39
CA TYR A 128 61.96 -19.92 -49.81
C TYR A 128 62.12 -18.62 -50.63
N ALA A 129 63.35 -18.28 -51.03
CA ALA A 129 63.70 -17.08 -51.81
C ALA A 129 64.32 -17.49 -53.17
N THR A 130 65.42 -16.83 -53.59
CA THR A 130 66.12 -17.20 -54.82
C THR A 130 66.89 -18.51 -54.66
N ALA A 131 66.62 -19.48 -55.53
CA ALA A 131 67.40 -20.70 -55.69
C ALA A 131 68.39 -20.57 -56.87
N ILE A 132 69.65 -20.99 -56.66
CA ILE A 132 70.69 -20.98 -57.68
C ILE A 132 70.57 -22.19 -58.64
N SER A 133 71.01 -22.02 -59.88
CA SER A 133 70.81 -23.01 -60.96
C SER A 133 72.10 -23.76 -61.33
N PRO A 134 72.05 -25.09 -61.56
CA PRO A 134 73.18 -25.84 -62.09
C PRO A 134 73.71 -25.29 -63.42
N GLY A 135 75.02 -25.43 -63.64
CA GLY A 135 75.73 -24.90 -64.80
C GLY A 135 75.99 -23.39 -64.77
N SER A 136 75.34 -22.63 -63.88
CA SER A 136 75.51 -21.18 -63.75
C SER A 136 76.52 -20.82 -62.66
N TRP A 137 77.34 -19.80 -62.93
CA TRP A 137 78.24 -19.20 -61.94
C TRP A 137 77.50 -18.16 -61.11
N HIS A 138 77.64 -18.23 -59.80
CA HIS A 138 77.09 -17.29 -58.83
C HIS A 138 78.16 -16.82 -57.85
N VAL A 139 78.11 -15.55 -57.43
CA VAL A 139 78.87 -15.03 -56.29
C VAL A 139 77.98 -15.03 -55.06
N VAL A 140 78.23 -15.97 -54.16
CA VAL A 140 77.54 -16.07 -52.87
C VAL A 140 78.35 -15.33 -51.82
N ALA A 141 77.68 -14.61 -50.91
CA ALA A 141 78.32 -14.11 -49.69
C ALA A 141 77.49 -14.43 -48.45
N LEU A 142 78.18 -14.86 -47.40
CA LEU A 142 77.67 -14.98 -46.04
C LEU A 142 78.23 -13.81 -45.23
N VAL A 143 77.35 -12.98 -44.70
CA VAL A 143 77.69 -11.83 -43.85
C VAL A 143 77.16 -12.10 -42.46
N TYR A 144 77.96 -11.83 -41.44
CA TYR A 144 77.54 -11.77 -40.04
C TYR A 144 77.86 -10.39 -39.50
N ASP A 145 76.89 -9.74 -38.85
CA ASP A 145 77.08 -8.43 -38.24
C ASP A 145 76.33 -8.31 -36.90
N THR A 146 77.10 -8.46 -35.83
CA THR A 146 76.70 -8.57 -34.44
C THR A 146 75.69 -9.70 -34.22
N ASP A 147 74.41 -9.40 -34.31
CA ASP A 147 73.27 -10.30 -34.05
C ASP A 147 72.65 -10.88 -35.32
N THR A 148 73.05 -10.40 -36.51
CA THR A 148 72.36 -10.65 -37.76
C THR A 148 73.22 -11.44 -38.73
N ILE A 149 72.68 -12.49 -39.35
CA ILE A 149 73.30 -13.23 -40.44
C ILE A 149 72.52 -13.02 -41.74
N GLY A 150 73.23 -12.79 -42.84
CA GLY A 150 72.63 -12.56 -44.17
C GLY A 150 73.31 -13.38 -45.26
N VAL A 151 72.50 -14.02 -46.10
CA VAL A 151 72.96 -14.69 -47.33
C VAL A 151 72.65 -13.82 -48.53
N PHE A 152 73.69 -13.48 -49.28
CA PHE A 152 73.63 -12.74 -50.54
C PHE A 152 73.94 -13.66 -51.71
N VAL A 153 73.25 -13.45 -52.83
CA VAL A 153 73.53 -14.09 -54.12
C VAL A 153 73.63 -13.01 -55.18
N ASP A 154 74.75 -13.00 -55.92
CA ASP A 154 75.11 -12.05 -56.97
C ASP A 154 75.01 -10.56 -56.55
N GLY A 155 75.23 -10.30 -55.25
CA GLY A 155 75.22 -8.97 -54.64
C GLY A 155 73.87 -8.53 -54.05
N ALA A 156 72.79 -9.27 -54.28
CA ALA A 156 71.49 -9.03 -53.65
C ALA A 156 71.33 -9.88 -52.39
N LEU A 157 70.82 -9.31 -51.29
CA LEU A 157 70.42 -10.06 -50.10
C LEU A 157 69.24 -10.97 -50.45
N GLN A 158 69.27 -12.23 -50.02
CA GLN A 158 68.25 -13.25 -50.33
C GLN A 158 67.60 -13.87 -49.09
N ALA A 159 68.30 -13.85 -47.95
CA ALA A 159 67.77 -14.31 -46.67
C ALA A 159 68.49 -13.60 -45.52
N VAL A 160 67.77 -13.35 -44.43
CA VAL A 160 68.28 -12.79 -43.18
C VAL A 160 67.76 -13.62 -42.01
N HIS A 161 68.55 -13.72 -40.93
CA HIS A 161 68.16 -14.36 -39.67
C HIS A 161 68.88 -13.65 -38.51
N ALA A 162 68.35 -13.75 -37.28
CA ALA A 162 68.79 -12.95 -36.15
C ALA A 162 68.94 -13.79 -34.86
N PHE A 163 69.86 -13.38 -33.98
CA PHE A 163 70.24 -14.13 -32.78
C PHE A 163 70.17 -13.29 -31.50
N PRO A 164 69.50 -13.77 -30.42
CA PRO A 164 69.31 -13.00 -29.18
C PRO A 164 70.56 -12.49 -28.44
N ARG A 165 71.78 -12.96 -28.78
CA ARG A 165 73.06 -12.54 -28.16
C ARG A 165 74.21 -12.61 -29.17
N GLY A 166 74.21 -11.67 -30.12
CA GLY A 166 75.11 -11.57 -31.27
C GLY A 166 76.62 -11.52 -31.00
N THR A 167 77.21 -12.64 -30.61
CA THR A 167 78.66 -12.88 -30.52
C THR A 167 78.96 -14.36 -30.76
N VAL A 168 79.99 -14.65 -31.53
CA VAL A 168 80.42 -16.02 -31.86
C VAL A 168 81.63 -16.44 -31.03
N THR A 169 81.62 -17.64 -30.46
CA THR A 169 82.76 -18.17 -29.70
C THR A 169 83.89 -18.65 -30.62
N VAL A 170 85.09 -18.09 -30.47
CA VAL A 170 86.30 -18.61 -31.14
C VAL A 170 86.81 -19.85 -30.43
N ALA A 171 87.11 -20.92 -31.18
CA ALA A 171 87.78 -22.10 -30.66
C ALA A 171 89.28 -21.82 -30.39
N SER A 172 89.88 -22.53 -29.43
CA SER A 172 91.32 -22.38 -29.12
C SER A 172 92.26 -22.88 -30.23
N ALA A 173 91.75 -23.71 -31.15
CA ALA A 173 92.37 -24.05 -32.42
C ALA A 173 91.25 -24.48 -33.41
N GLY A 174 91.45 -24.24 -34.70
CA GLY A 174 90.45 -24.58 -35.72
C GLY A 174 91.02 -24.59 -37.14
N ALA A 175 90.19 -25.02 -38.09
CA ALA A 175 90.56 -25.15 -39.49
C ALA A 175 89.41 -24.69 -40.40
N LEU A 176 89.75 -24.26 -41.62
CA LEU A 176 88.78 -24.01 -42.69
C LEU A 176 88.79 -25.21 -43.64
N PHE A 177 87.62 -25.78 -43.89
CA PHE A 177 87.38 -26.89 -44.79
C PHE A 177 86.68 -26.36 -46.04
N LEU A 178 87.18 -26.72 -47.22
CA LEU A 178 86.68 -26.27 -48.51
C LEU A 178 86.25 -27.49 -49.33
N GLY A 179 85.02 -27.47 -49.87
CA GLY A 179 84.39 -28.60 -50.55
C GLY A 179 83.88 -29.71 -49.63
N THR A 180 83.96 -29.53 -48.31
CA THR A 180 83.56 -30.52 -47.30
C THR A 180 83.39 -29.92 -45.91
N ASP A 181 82.76 -30.66 -45.01
CA ASP A 181 82.67 -30.34 -43.58
C ASP A 181 83.93 -30.78 -42.79
N ALA A 182 83.92 -30.57 -41.46
CA ALA A 182 85.05 -30.90 -40.59
C ALA A 182 85.26 -32.40 -40.36
N GLN A 183 84.26 -33.22 -40.68
CA GLN A 183 84.21 -34.67 -40.48
C GLN A 183 84.53 -35.44 -41.77
N GLY A 184 84.44 -34.77 -42.93
CA GLY A 184 84.53 -35.38 -44.26
C GLY A 184 83.24 -36.09 -44.71
N GLY A 185 82.08 -35.73 -44.14
CA GLY A 185 80.80 -36.39 -44.38
C GLY A 185 80.01 -35.82 -45.57
N SER A 186 79.89 -34.49 -45.62
CA SER A 186 79.30 -33.73 -46.71
C SER A 186 80.35 -33.33 -47.75
N HIS A 187 79.96 -33.31 -49.03
CA HIS A 187 80.80 -32.93 -50.18
C HIS A 187 80.05 -32.04 -51.18
N PHE A 188 80.74 -31.05 -51.73
CA PHE A 188 80.22 -30.12 -52.72
C PHE A 188 80.49 -30.60 -54.16
N ASP A 189 79.42 -30.86 -54.91
CA ASP A 189 79.47 -31.36 -56.29
C ASP A 189 79.37 -30.20 -57.29
N GLY A 190 80.51 -29.55 -57.54
CA GLY A 190 80.58 -28.36 -58.37
C GLY A 190 81.98 -27.76 -58.49
N ALA A 191 82.07 -26.57 -59.08
CA ALA A 191 83.30 -25.82 -59.23
C ALA A 191 83.33 -24.55 -58.36
N LEU A 192 84.53 -24.22 -57.84
CA LEU A 192 84.82 -23.03 -57.05
C LEU A 192 85.94 -22.22 -57.74
N ALA A 193 85.71 -20.91 -57.96
CA ALA A 193 86.65 -20.03 -58.64
C ALA A 193 87.43 -19.11 -57.68
N ALA A 194 86.82 -18.72 -56.57
CA ALA A 194 87.47 -17.93 -55.51
C ALA A 194 86.79 -18.17 -54.15
N VAL A 195 87.57 -18.02 -53.07
CA VAL A 195 87.09 -18.00 -51.68
C VAL A 195 87.78 -16.87 -50.94
N ARG A 196 87.01 -15.98 -50.33
CA ARG A 196 87.49 -14.86 -49.50
C ARG A 196 86.81 -14.88 -48.14
N TRP A 197 87.55 -14.60 -47.07
CA TRP A 197 87.02 -14.39 -45.72
C TRP A 197 87.72 -13.17 -45.10
N SER A 198 86.95 -12.22 -44.57
CA SER A 198 87.39 -10.97 -43.96
C SER A 198 86.77 -10.77 -42.58
N ASP A 199 87.53 -10.19 -41.64
CA ASP A 199 87.12 -9.83 -40.26
C ASP A 199 86.26 -8.55 -40.19
N ASP A 200 85.58 -8.19 -41.28
CA ASP A 200 84.88 -6.91 -41.42
C ASP A 200 83.92 -6.98 -42.62
N VAL A 201 82.87 -6.16 -42.61
CA VAL A 201 81.77 -6.21 -43.59
C VAL A 201 81.98 -5.13 -44.66
N PRO A 202 81.88 -5.45 -45.96
CA PRO A 202 81.84 -4.44 -47.02
C PRO A 202 80.64 -3.51 -46.86
N SER A 203 80.85 -2.19 -46.84
CA SER A 203 79.79 -1.21 -46.53
C SER A 203 78.57 -1.25 -47.47
N ALA A 204 78.73 -1.79 -48.68
CA ALA A 204 77.62 -2.03 -49.61
C ALA A 204 76.75 -3.26 -49.24
N LEU A 205 77.30 -4.24 -48.53
CA LEU A 205 76.57 -5.38 -47.97
C LEU A 205 76.00 -5.03 -46.59
N GLU A 206 76.79 -4.31 -45.78
CA GLU A 206 76.40 -3.73 -44.47
C GLU A 206 75.10 -2.93 -44.60
N ALA A 207 75.07 -1.91 -45.48
CA ALA A 207 73.89 -1.07 -45.69
C ALA A 207 72.66 -1.83 -46.24
N LEU A 208 72.85 -2.96 -46.92
CA LEU A 208 71.77 -3.83 -47.37
C LEU A 208 71.26 -4.73 -46.22
N LEU A 209 72.15 -5.22 -45.36
CA LEU A 209 71.79 -6.02 -44.19
C LEU A 209 71.07 -5.17 -43.13
N ASP A 210 71.57 -3.98 -42.86
CA ASP A 210 70.99 -3.01 -41.93
C ASP A 210 69.56 -2.62 -42.34
N ALA A 211 69.32 -2.41 -43.64
CA ALA A 211 68.00 -2.12 -44.18
C ALA A 211 66.96 -3.26 -43.98
N HIS A 212 67.41 -4.48 -43.65
CA HIS A 212 66.56 -5.64 -43.36
C HIS A 212 66.55 -6.03 -41.86
N ARG A 213 67.23 -5.28 -40.97
CA ARG A 213 67.08 -5.42 -39.51
C ARG A 213 65.66 -5.10 -39.01
N THR A 214 64.83 -4.46 -39.85
CA THR A 214 63.42 -4.18 -39.59
C THR A 214 62.46 -5.03 -40.45
N ALA A 215 62.97 -6.06 -41.16
CA ALA A 215 62.14 -6.95 -41.97
C ALA A 215 61.48 -8.03 -41.08
N PRO A 216 60.26 -8.51 -41.40
CA PRO A 216 59.59 -9.55 -40.61
C PRO A 216 60.44 -10.80 -40.39
N GLU A 217 61.22 -11.23 -41.39
CA GLU A 217 62.16 -12.35 -41.35
C GLU A 217 63.15 -12.24 -40.17
N TRP A 218 63.63 -11.01 -39.89
CA TRP A 218 64.56 -10.73 -38.81
C TRP A 218 63.92 -10.96 -37.44
N TYR A 219 62.72 -10.42 -37.22
CA TYR A 219 61.99 -10.59 -35.96
C TYR A 219 61.53 -12.03 -35.73
N LEU A 220 61.10 -12.72 -36.79
CA LEU A 220 60.71 -14.13 -36.72
C LEU A 220 61.91 -15.01 -36.37
N GLY A 221 63.08 -14.82 -37.00
CA GLY A 221 64.31 -15.54 -36.66
C GLY A 221 64.82 -15.26 -35.24
N TYR A 222 64.78 -14.00 -34.81
CA TYR A 222 65.10 -13.62 -33.42
C TYR A 222 64.20 -14.36 -32.42
N LYS A 223 62.90 -14.44 -32.73
CA LYS A 223 61.91 -15.12 -31.90
C LYS A 223 62.13 -16.64 -31.89
N GLU A 224 62.34 -17.27 -33.04
CA GLU A 224 62.67 -18.70 -33.18
C GLU A 224 63.82 -19.11 -32.23
N GLU A 225 64.95 -18.41 -32.30
CA GLU A 225 66.12 -18.71 -31.46
C GLU A 225 65.87 -18.40 -29.97
N SER A 226 65.03 -17.41 -29.64
CA SER A 226 64.65 -17.16 -28.25
C SER A 226 63.84 -18.31 -27.63
N LEU A 227 63.04 -19.02 -28.44
CA LEU A 227 62.25 -20.18 -28.01
C LEU A 227 63.12 -21.43 -27.84
N VAL A 228 64.03 -21.67 -28.78
CA VAL A 228 65.01 -22.77 -28.69
C VAL A 228 65.85 -22.64 -27.43
N LEU A 229 66.26 -21.41 -27.07
CA LEU A 229 66.97 -21.11 -25.81
C LEU A 229 66.08 -21.23 -24.55
N ALA A 230 64.76 -21.10 -24.69
CA ALA A 230 63.77 -21.35 -23.62
C ALA A 230 63.36 -22.84 -23.51
N GLY A 231 63.76 -23.69 -24.46
CA GLY A 231 63.44 -25.12 -24.50
C GLY A 231 62.17 -25.48 -25.30
N LEU A 232 61.59 -24.55 -26.05
CA LEU A 232 60.49 -24.80 -26.98
C LEU A 232 61.02 -24.88 -28.42
N ASP A 233 60.88 -26.05 -29.05
CA ASP A 233 61.32 -26.32 -30.42
C ASP A 233 60.08 -26.53 -31.32
N LEU A 234 59.87 -25.63 -32.28
CA LEU A 234 58.73 -25.69 -33.21
C LEU A 234 58.98 -26.64 -34.40
N GLY A 235 60.17 -27.25 -34.49
CA GLY A 235 60.67 -27.98 -35.67
C GLY A 235 60.97 -27.04 -36.85
N ASP A 236 61.26 -27.59 -38.03
CA ASP A 236 61.65 -26.77 -39.19
C ASP A 236 60.51 -25.84 -39.70
N PRO A 237 60.83 -24.69 -40.31
CA PRO A 237 59.88 -23.94 -41.12
C PRO A 237 59.22 -24.80 -42.22
N ARG A 238 57.96 -24.51 -42.54
CA ARG A 238 57.18 -25.16 -43.61
C ARG A 238 56.78 -24.21 -44.74
N SER A 239 56.87 -22.90 -44.54
CA SER A 239 56.46 -21.88 -45.52
C SER A 239 57.50 -20.75 -45.65
N PRO A 240 57.45 -19.95 -46.74
CA PRO A 240 57.92 -18.57 -46.68
C PRO A 240 57.22 -17.79 -45.56
N VAL A 241 57.77 -16.63 -45.22
CA VAL A 241 57.04 -15.58 -44.51
C VAL A 241 55.94 -15.04 -45.42
N THR A 242 54.73 -14.84 -44.89
CA THR A 242 53.57 -14.34 -45.64
C THR A 242 52.86 -13.23 -44.88
N TRP A 243 52.71 -12.07 -45.54
CA TRP A 243 51.88 -10.96 -45.05
C TRP A 243 50.39 -11.29 -45.16
N SER A 244 49.62 -11.02 -44.12
CA SER A 244 48.16 -11.15 -44.11
C SER A 244 47.48 -9.78 -43.87
N PRO A 245 47.01 -9.11 -44.94
CA PRO A 245 46.42 -7.76 -44.85
C PRO A 245 45.19 -7.64 -43.96
N GLY A 246 44.43 -8.72 -43.78
CA GLY A 246 43.24 -8.72 -42.91
C GLY A 246 43.54 -8.93 -41.42
N ILE A 247 44.78 -9.31 -41.10
CA ILE A 247 45.26 -9.60 -39.74
C ILE A 247 46.18 -8.47 -39.24
N GLY A 248 46.92 -7.81 -40.15
CA GLY A 248 47.92 -6.81 -39.78
C GLY A 248 49.26 -7.42 -39.35
N ALA A 249 49.55 -8.65 -39.80
CA ALA A 249 50.74 -9.39 -39.38
C ALA A 249 51.38 -10.20 -40.51
N SER A 250 52.70 -10.37 -40.42
CA SER A 250 53.48 -11.30 -41.22
C SER A 250 53.68 -12.62 -40.46
N THR A 251 53.45 -13.76 -41.11
CA THR A 251 53.41 -15.08 -40.46
C THR A 251 54.33 -16.09 -41.12
N GLN A 252 54.85 -17.04 -40.36
CA GLN A 252 55.56 -18.21 -40.87
C GLN A 252 55.11 -19.48 -40.14
N ALA A 253 54.78 -20.53 -40.89
CA ALA A 253 54.36 -21.81 -40.36
C ALA A 253 55.56 -22.72 -40.11
N TYR A 254 55.55 -23.43 -38.98
CA TYR A 254 56.58 -24.37 -38.54
C TYR A 254 55.99 -25.80 -38.44
N GLN A 255 56.75 -26.78 -37.95
CA GLN A 255 56.23 -28.14 -37.84
C GLN A 255 55.14 -28.30 -36.78
N ASN A 256 55.31 -27.62 -35.64
CA ASN A 256 54.50 -27.77 -34.44
C ASN A 256 53.82 -26.45 -33.98
N GLY A 257 53.88 -25.40 -34.81
CA GLY A 257 53.38 -24.06 -34.46
C GLY A 257 53.44 -23.05 -35.60
N LEU A 258 53.24 -21.78 -35.22
CA LEU A 258 53.30 -20.58 -36.05
C LEU A 258 54.11 -19.51 -35.30
N LEU A 259 54.95 -18.77 -36.02
CA LEU A 259 55.46 -17.47 -35.56
C LEU A 259 54.72 -16.35 -36.30
N MET A 260 54.37 -15.29 -35.58
CA MET A 260 53.66 -14.13 -36.12
C MET A 260 54.33 -12.83 -35.67
N TYR A 261 54.78 -12.03 -36.64
CA TYR A 261 55.27 -10.66 -36.46
C TYR A 261 54.13 -9.67 -36.64
N ALA A 262 53.76 -8.97 -35.57
CA ALA A 262 52.72 -7.95 -35.57
C ALA A 262 53.35 -6.58 -35.88
N GLU A 263 53.04 -6.01 -37.05
CA GLU A 263 53.76 -4.82 -37.55
C GLU A 263 53.57 -3.59 -36.67
N ASP A 264 52.34 -3.33 -36.19
CA ASP A 264 52.03 -2.22 -35.28
C ASP A 264 52.72 -2.34 -33.91
N ALA A 265 53.13 -3.56 -33.51
CA ALA A 265 53.81 -3.83 -32.25
C ALA A 265 55.34 -3.86 -32.37
N GLY A 266 55.89 -4.14 -33.56
CA GLY A 266 57.33 -4.32 -33.78
C GLY A 266 57.90 -5.55 -33.08
N VAL A 267 57.08 -6.57 -32.81
CA VAL A 267 57.45 -7.78 -32.05
C VAL A 267 56.86 -9.03 -32.72
N ALA A 268 57.58 -10.15 -32.62
CA ALA A 268 57.10 -11.46 -33.02
C ALA A 268 56.75 -12.35 -31.81
N PHE A 269 55.63 -13.06 -31.91
CA PHE A 269 55.05 -13.93 -30.88
C PHE A 269 54.86 -15.36 -31.43
N GLU A 270 54.79 -16.37 -30.56
CA GLU A 270 54.53 -17.75 -30.97
C GLU A 270 53.13 -18.27 -30.62
N MET A 271 52.66 -19.20 -31.42
CA MET A 271 51.41 -19.94 -31.18
C MET A 271 51.64 -21.40 -31.55
N HIS A 272 51.35 -22.31 -30.62
CA HIS A 272 51.62 -23.74 -30.77
C HIS A 272 50.48 -24.60 -30.18
N GLY A 273 50.69 -25.92 -30.10
CA GLY A 273 49.78 -26.83 -29.41
C GLY A 273 48.33 -26.81 -29.93
N ALA A 274 47.37 -26.91 -29.02
CA ALA A 274 45.94 -26.95 -29.34
C ALA A 274 45.38 -25.59 -29.80
N ILE A 275 45.99 -24.48 -29.36
CA ILE A 275 45.58 -23.12 -29.74
C ILE A 275 45.92 -22.87 -31.22
N TRP A 276 47.11 -23.28 -31.66
CA TRP A 276 47.51 -23.28 -33.07
C TRP A 276 46.65 -24.19 -33.94
N GLN A 277 46.30 -25.38 -33.45
CA GLN A 277 45.41 -26.32 -34.16
C GLN A 277 44.00 -25.73 -34.36
N LEU A 278 43.47 -25.01 -33.37
CA LEU A 278 42.23 -24.26 -33.54
C LEU A 278 42.41 -23.13 -34.55
N TYR A 279 43.38 -22.24 -34.35
CA TYR A 279 43.61 -21.06 -35.19
C TYR A 279 43.75 -21.41 -36.68
N THR A 280 44.50 -22.47 -36.99
CA THR A 280 44.69 -22.97 -38.37
C THR A 280 43.46 -23.69 -38.95
N SER A 281 42.45 -24.00 -38.13
CA SER A 281 41.16 -24.55 -38.56
C SER A 281 40.06 -23.50 -38.75
N LEU A 282 40.30 -22.24 -38.36
CA LEU A 282 39.32 -21.16 -38.51
C LEU A 282 39.08 -20.82 -39.99
N ALA A 283 37.81 -20.77 -40.39
CA ALA A 283 37.42 -20.36 -41.75
C ALA A 283 37.73 -18.87 -42.03
N ASP A 284 37.72 -18.04 -40.98
CA ASP A 284 38.16 -16.64 -40.99
C ASP A 284 38.82 -16.27 -39.65
N PRO A 285 40.15 -16.09 -39.59
CA PRO A 285 40.85 -15.63 -38.39
C PRO A 285 40.90 -14.10 -38.25
N ASN A 286 40.47 -13.31 -39.24
CA ASN A 286 40.59 -11.84 -39.22
C ASN A 286 39.91 -11.17 -38.00
N PRO A 287 38.79 -11.69 -37.44
CA PRO A 287 38.20 -11.12 -36.20
C PRO A 287 39.07 -11.21 -34.94
N LEU A 288 40.11 -12.06 -34.92
CA LEU A 288 41.13 -12.06 -33.87
C LEU A 288 42.18 -10.96 -34.12
N GLY A 289 42.54 -10.72 -35.39
CA GLY A 289 43.64 -9.84 -35.76
C GLY A 289 45.02 -10.37 -35.34
N ALA A 290 46.01 -9.49 -35.26
CA ALA A 290 47.39 -9.86 -34.96
C ALA A 290 47.55 -10.44 -33.54
N LEU A 291 48.43 -11.43 -33.40
CA LEU A 291 48.85 -12.02 -32.12
C LEU A 291 49.66 -10.99 -31.33
N VAL A 292 49.34 -10.82 -30.04
CA VAL A 292 49.98 -9.85 -29.12
C VAL A 292 50.52 -10.49 -27.83
N SER A 293 50.45 -11.81 -27.72
CA SER A 293 51.13 -12.57 -26.66
C SER A 293 51.67 -13.90 -27.17
N ASP A 294 52.73 -14.34 -26.51
CA ASP A 294 53.16 -15.74 -26.46
C ASP A 294 52.05 -16.61 -25.83
N GLU A 295 52.20 -17.95 -25.85
CA GLU A 295 51.25 -18.82 -25.14
C GLU A 295 51.49 -18.76 -23.62
N THR A 296 50.52 -18.18 -22.91
CA THR A 296 50.58 -17.88 -21.47
C THR A 296 49.56 -18.69 -20.68
N ASP A 297 49.70 -18.75 -19.35
CA ASP A 297 48.68 -19.36 -18.49
C ASP A 297 47.46 -18.43 -18.37
N SER A 298 46.25 -19.00 -18.35
CA SER A 298 45.02 -18.28 -17.98
C SER A 298 44.95 -18.05 -16.47
N ARG A 299 44.17 -17.05 -16.00
CA ARG A 299 43.92 -16.86 -14.55
C ARG A 299 43.37 -18.11 -13.85
N ALA A 300 42.58 -18.93 -14.56
CA ALA A 300 42.22 -20.27 -14.07
C ALA A 300 43.37 -21.25 -14.26
N SER A 301 43.76 -21.91 -13.16
CA SER A 301 44.87 -22.87 -13.13
C SER A 301 44.67 -24.07 -14.06
N GLY A 302 45.68 -24.39 -14.87
CA GLY A 302 45.65 -25.55 -15.76
C GLY A 302 45.04 -25.29 -17.14
N GLY A 303 44.72 -24.03 -17.46
CA GLY A 303 44.45 -23.59 -18.83
C GLY A 303 45.55 -22.67 -19.37
N ARG A 304 45.46 -22.40 -20.67
CA ARG A 304 46.44 -21.67 -21.48
C ARG A 304 45.70 -20.70 -22.39
N LYS A 305 46.32 -19.58 -22.76
CA LYS A 305 45.75 -18.62 -23.71
C LYS A 305 46.80 -17.92 -24.57
N SER A 306 46.36 -17.52 -25.76
CA SER A 306 47.06 -16.59 -26.65
C SER A 306 46.13 -15.40 -26.93
N LEU A 307 46.65 -14.19 -26.75
CA LEU A 307 45.91 -12.95 -26.92
C LEU A 307 46.20 -12.32 -28.28
N PHE A 308 45.17 -11.71 -28.88
CA PHE A 308 45.21 -11.07 -30.19
C PHE A 308 44.59 -9.66 -30.10
N THR A 309 44.84 -8.80 -31.08
CA THR A 309 44.34 -7.40 -31.07
C THR A 309 42.82 -7.26 -30.95
N GLY A 310 42.06 -8.26 -31.41
CA GLY A 310 40.60 -8.31 -31.40
C GLY A 310 40.00 -9.41 -30.53
N GLY A 311 40.79 -10.20 -29.78
CA GLY A 311 40.26 -11.32 -29.02
C GLY A 311 41.31 -12.16 -28.28
N GLY A 312 40.91 -13.35 -27.84
CA GLY A 312 41.81 -14.36 -27.28
C GLY A 312 41.34 -15.76 -27.63
N ILE A 313 42.28 -16.69 -27.80
CA ILE A 313 41.97 -18.13 -27.83
C ILE A 313 42.37 -18.71 -26.47
N TYR A 314 41.44 -19.40 -25.84
CA TYR A 314 41.60 -20.00 -24.51
C TYR A 314 41.48 -21.51 -24.63
N TRP A 315 42.35 -22.25 -23.94
CA TRP A 315 42.38 -23.70 -23.90
C TRP A 315 42.38 -24.22 -22.46
N SER A 316 41.66 -25.32 -22.23
CA SER A 316 41.88 -26.20 -21.09
C SER A 316 41.76 -27.67 -21.52
N ALA A 317 42.33 -28.58 -20.73
CA ALA A 317 42.19 -30.02 -20.97
C ALA A 317 40.73 -30.53 -20.89
N ALA A 318 39.82 -29.75 -20.31
CA ALA A 318 38.39 -30.10 -20.17
C ALA A 318 37.50 -29.49 -21.27
N SER A 319 37.85 -28.30 -21.79
CA SER A 319 37.09 -27.61 -22.84
C SER A 319 37.61 -27.88 -24.25
N GLY A 320 38.92 -28.12 -24.42
CA GLY A 320 39.59 -27.84 -25.69
C GLY A 320 39.83 -26.34 -25.87
N ALA A 321 40.22 -25.92 -27.08
CA ALA A 321 40.50 -24.53 -27.41
C ALA A 321 39.28 -23.87 -28.07
N PHE A 322 38.92 -22.65 -27.66
CA PHE A 322 37.87 -21.84 -28.28
C PHE A 322 38.25 -20.34 -28.32
N PRO A 323 37.76 -19.58 -29.32
CA PRO A 323 38.01 -18.15 -29.42
C PRO A 323 36.93 -17.36 -28.67
N VAL A 324 37.32 -16.23 -28.07
CA VAL A 324 36.39 -15.17 -27.65
C VAL A 324 36.87 -13.87 -28.30
N VAL A 325 35.97 -13.10 -28.93
CA VAL A 325 36.34 -11.96 -29.80
C VAL A 325 35.51 -10.70 -29.52
N GLY A 326 36.03 -9.54 -29.92
CA GLY A 326 35.36 -8.24 -29.86
C GLY A 326 34.85 -7.87 -28.46
N HIS A 327 33.63 -7.35 -28.37
CA HIS A 327 33.03 -6.91 -27.09
C HIS A 327 32.73 -8.07 -26.12
N LEU A 328 32.59 -9.32 -26.61
CA LEU A 328 32.50 -10.50 -25.75
C LEU A 328 33.84 -10.74 -25.03
N TYR A 329 34.96 -10.63 -25.74
CA TYR A 329 36.31 -10.75 -25.16
C TYR A 329 36.59 -9.66 -24.11
N LEU A 330 36.26 -8.41 -24.43
CA LEU A 330 36.44 -7.29 -23.50
C LEU A 330 35.59 -7.43 -22.22
N SER A 331 34.40 -8.02 -22.31
CA SER A 331 33.58 -8.32 -21.13
C SER A 331 34.11 -9.55 -20.37
N TYR A 332 34.66 -10.55 -21.06
CA TYR A 332 35.22 -11.76 -20.44
C TYR A 332 36.48 -11.46 -19.61
N GLU A 333 37.47 -10.72 -20.14
CA GLU A 333 38.67 -10.31 -19.39
C GLU A 333 38.37 -9.33 -18.24
N ARG A 334 37.27 -8.56 -18.35
CA ARG A 334 36.71 -7.74 -17.24
C ARG A 334 36.14 -8.62 -16.13
N LEU A 335 35.52 -9.74 -16.47
CA LEU A 335 34.87 -10.70 -15.57
C LEU A 335 35.82 -11.82 -15.11
N ASP A 336 37.11 -11.47 -14.93
CA ASP A 336 38.19 -12.37 -14.48
C ASP A 336 38.40 -13.64 -15.35
N GLU A 337 38.06 -13.55 -16.64
CA GLU A 337 38.20 -14.60 -17.66
C GLU A 337 37.73 -16.00 -17.18
N ALA A 338 38.53 -17.03 -17.41
CA ALA A 338 38.23 -18.39 -17.00
C ALA A 338 38.16 -18.59 -15.48
N ALA A 339 38.67 -17.67 -14.66
CA ALA A 339 38.54 -17.75 -13.20
C ALA A 339 37.15 -17.29 -12.72
N GLY A 340 36.50 -16.36 -13.43
CA GLY A 340 35.12 -15.96 -13.16
C GLY A 340 34.09 -16.89 -13.80
N LEU A 341 34.07 -17.00 -15.13
CA LEU A 341 32.99 -17.69 -15.87
C LEU A 341 33.31 -19.16 -16.25
N GLY A 342 34.54 -19.61 -15.99
CA GLY A 342 35.08 -20.86 -16.56
C GLY A 342 35.55 -20.69 -18.01
N PHE A 343 36.13 -21.75 -18.59
CA PHE A 343 36.62 -21.71 -19.98
C PHE A 343 35.47 -21.68 -20.99
N PRO A 344 35.65 -21.06 -22.18
CA PRO A 344 34.69 -21.17 -23.28
C PRO A 344 34.55 -22.62 -23.73
N THR A 345 33.33 -23.02 -24.09
CA THR A 345 32.97 -24.41 -24.48
C THR A 345 32.34 -24.52 -25.87
N ALA A 346 32.15 -23.39 -26.54
CA ALA A 346 31.61 -23.26 -27.89
C ALA A 346 32.22 -22.01 -28.56
N PHE A 347 31.90 -21.82 -29.84
CA PHE A 347 32.06 -20.51 -30.50
C PHE A 347 30.95 -19.55 -30.05
N ALA A 348 31.08 -18.26 -30.38
CA ALA A 348 29.98 -17.30 -30.22
C ALA A 348 28.89 -17.57 -31.27
N ASP A 349 27.69 -17.93 -30.83
CA ASP A 349 26.54 -18.19 -31.68
C ASP A 349 25.65 -16.94 -31.82
N ALA A 350 24.95 -16.84 -32.97
CA ALA A 350 24.05 -15.74 -33.26
C ALA A 350 22.66 -16.00 -32.68
N VAL A 351 22.18 -15.09 -31.81
CA VAL A 351 20.84 -15.13 -31.22
C VAL A 351 19.99 -13.97 -31.75
N PRO A 352 18.64 -14.04 -31.70
CA PRO A 352 17.79 -12.95 -32.17
C PRO A 352 18.12 -11.62 -31.48
N GLY A 353 18.71 -10.68 -32.22
CA GLY A 353 19.11 -9.37 -31.72
C GLY A 353 20.51 -9.27 -31.09
N GLY A 354 21.37 -10.30 -31.18
CA GLY A 354 22.72 -10.25 -30.60
C GLY A 354 23.56 -11.51 -30.77
N LEU A 355 24.55 -11.70 -29.89
CA LEU A 355 25.42 -12.87 -29.80
C LEU A 355 25.35 -13.51 -28.41
N GLU A 356 25.55 -14.83 -28.35
CA GLU A 356 25.68 -15.63 -27.13
C GLU A 356 27.05 -16.34 -27.14
N GLN A 357 27.82 -16.25 -26.06
CA GLN A 357 29.03 -17.04 -25.85
C GLN A 357 28.84 -17.96 -24.65
N VAL A 358 29.05 -19.27 -24.85
CA VAL A 358 28.90 -20.29 -23.81
C VAL A 358 30.24 -20.60 -23.14
N PHE A 359 30.22 -20.66 -21.82
CA PHE A 359 31.34 -21.05 -20.96
C PHE A 359 30.95 -22.26 -20.09
N GLN A 360 31.89 -22.80 -19.32
CA GLN A 360 31.65 -23.94 -18.44
C GLN A 360 30.57 -23.68 -17.37
N ASN A 361 30.54 -22.48 -16.78
CA ASN A 361 29.68 -22.16 -15.63
C ASN A 361 28.61 -21.08 -15.93
N ALA A 362 28.73 -20.39 -17.07
CA ALA A 362 27.97 -19.17 -17.38
C ALA A 362 27.69 -19.04 -18.89
N ARG A 363 26.85 -18.07 -19.26
CA ARG A 363 26.71 -17.56 -20.63
C ARG A 363 26.80 -16.05 -20.65
N LEU A 364 27.43 -15.50 -21.69
CA LEU A 364 27.67 -14.07 -21.88
C LEU A 364 26.92 -13.60 -23.13
N TYR A 365 26.05 -12.61 -22.98
CA TYR A 365 25.17 -12.11 -24.05
C TYR A 365 25.55 -10.68 -24.46
N LEU A 366 25.82 -10.49 -25.74
CA LEU A 366 26.08 -9.17 -26.35
C LEU A 366 24.88 -8.77 -27.20
N LYS A 367 24.19 -7.69 -26.84
CA LYS A 367 23.09 -7.16 -27.65
C LYS A 367 23.63 -6.36 -28.84
N THR A 368 23.02 -6.52 -30.01
CA THR A 368 23.39 -5.74 -31.21
C THR A 368 23.23 -4.24 -30.95
N GLY A 369 24.32 -3.50 -31.15
CA GLY A 369 24.39 -2.05 -30.89
C GLY A 369 24.90 -1.68 -29.49
N THR A 370 25.22 -2.62 -28.61
CA THR A 370 25.94 -2.36 -27.34
C THR A 370 27.42 -2.73 -27.44
N THR A 371 28.22 -2.20 -26.52
CA THR A 371 29.69 -2.45 -26.43
C THR A 371 30.08 -3.25 -25.18
N VAL A 372 29.10 -3.61 -24.36
CA VAL A 372 29.23 -4.43 -23.15
C VAL A 372 28.31 -5.63 -23.30
N ALA A 373 28.85 -6.80 -22.97
CA ALA A 373 28.10 -8.04 -22.85
C ALA A 373 27.90 -8.36 -21.36
N HIS A 374 26.73 -8.92 -21.04
CA HIS A 374 26.33 -9.24 -19.67
C HIS A 374 26.18 -10.74 -19.47
N GLU A 375 26.56 -11.22 -18.29
CA GLU A 375 26.60 -12.63 -17.96
C GLU A 375 25.43 -13.09 -17.08
N LEU A 376 25.01 -14.34 -17.25
CA LEU A 376 24.21 -15.08 -16.29
C LEU A 376 24.92 -16.40 -15.97
N HIS A 377 24.88 -16.83 -14.71
CA HIS A 377 25.40 -18.13 -14.29
C HIS A 377 24.44 -18.88 -13.35
N GLY A 378 24.88 -20.07 -12.92
CA GLY A 378 24.24 -20.84 -11.86
C GLY A 378 22.72 -21.04 -12.02
N ALA A 379 21.97 -20.74 -10.97
CA ALA A 379 20.53 -20.95 -10.92
C ALA A 379 19.74 -19.92 -11.74
N ILE A 380 20.23 -18.68 -11.87
CA ILE A 380 19.56 -17.64 -12.65
C ILE A 380 19.65 -17.95 -14.15
N LEU A 381 20.82 -18.39 -14.63
CA LEU A 381 20.98 -18.92 -15.99
C LEU A 381 20.07 -20.12 -16.25
N ALA A 382 20.02 -21.09 -15.33
CA ALA A 382 19.19 -22.27 -15.48
C ALA A 382 17.69 -21.90 -15.62
N HIS A 383 17.22 -20.95 -14.80
CA HIS A 383 15.84 -20.44 -14.85
C HIS A 383 15.55 -19.66 -16.14
N PHE A 384 16.43 -18.75 -16.52
CA PHE A 384 16.36 -17.96 -17.76
C PHE A 384 16.24 -18.88 -18.99
N LEU A 385 17.06 -19.92 -19.08
CA LEU A 385 17.00 -20.89 -20.18
C LEU A 385 15.72 -21.72 -20.17
N ALA A 386 15.23 -22.14 -18.99
CA ALA A 386 14.00 -22.92 -18.85
C ALA A 386 12.73 -22.12 -19.26
N THR A 387 12.75 -20.80 -19.05
CA THR A 387 11.63 -19.89 -19.35
C THR A 387 11.71 -19.23 -20.75
N GLY A 388 12.62 -19.68 -21.62
CA GLY A 388 12.70 -19.28 -23.04
C GLY A 388 13.74 -18.21 -23.37
N ALA A 389 14.63 -17.88 -22.43
CA ALA A 389 15.82 -17.06 -22.62
C ALA A 389 15.53 -15.68 -23.26
N THR A 390 16.42 -15.23 -24.15
CA THR A 390 16.29 -13.93 -24.85
C THR A 390 15.02 -13.81 -25.70
N GLY A 391 14.41 -14.94 -26.08
CA GLY A 391 13.14 -14.98 -26.83
C GLY A 391 11.93 -14.54 -26.00
N THR A 392 11.95 -14.78 -24.69
CA THR A 392 10.87 -14.36 -23.76
C THR A 392 11.23 -13.05 -23.07
N TRP A 393 12.44 -12.95 -22.52
CA TRP A 393 12.79 -11.90 -21.55
C TRP A 393 13.65 -10.76 -22.11
N GLY A 394 14.12 -10.88 -23.36
CA GLY A 394 15.13 -10.01 -23.93
C GLY A 394 16.52 -10.26 -23.35
N PHE A 395 17.43 -9.31 -23.58
CA PHE A 395 18.82 -9.43 -23.13
C PHE A 395 18.97 -9.08 -21.64
N PRO A 396 19.99 -9.64 -20.96
CA PRO A 396 20.43 -9.10 -19.67
C PRO A 396 20.91 -7.65 -19.79
N LEU A 397 20.59 -6.87 -18.76
CA LEU A 397 20.99 -5.48 -18.56
C LEU A 397 22.05 -5.32 -17.46
N THR A 398 22.30 -6.38 -16.68
CA THR A 398 23.32 -6.47 -15.64
C THR A 398 24.01 -7.83 -15.67
N ASP A 399 25.24 -7.87 -15.17
CA ASP A 399 25.89 -9.09 -14.68
C ASP A 399 25.19 -9.58 -13.39
N GLU A 400 25.42 -10.81 -12.92
CA GLU A 400 24.74 -11.34 -11.74
C GLU A 400 25.17 -10.60 -10.46
N SER A 401 24.25 -9.84 -9.88
CA SER A 401 24.52 -8.84 -8.86
C SER A 401 23.99 -9.26 -7.49
N ASP A 402 24.67 -8.88 -6.40
CA ASP A 402 24.22 -9.15 -5.03
C ASP A 402 22.98 -8.33 -4.66
N VAL A 403 21.95 -8.99 -4.15
CA VAL A 403 20.90 -8.35 -3.36
C VAL A 403 21.44 -8.10 -1.96
N VAL A 404 21.62 -6.83 -1.58
CA VAL A 404 22.24 -6.43 -0.31
C VAL A 404 21.20 -5.84 0.64
N ARG A 405 21.21 -6.30 1.90
CA ARG A 405 20.48 -5.69 3.03
C ARG A 405 21.46 -5.52 4.19
N ASP A 406 21.47 -4.33 4.81
CA ASP A 406 22.37 -4.00 5.94
C ASP A 406 23.85 -4.35 5.65
N HIS A 407 24.32 -3.95 4.46
CA HIS A 407 25.65 -4.26 3.90
C HIS A 407 25.98 -5.75 3.73
N THR A 408 25.01 -6.65 3.93
CA THR A 408 25.15 -8.11 3.83
C THR A 408 24.44 -8.63 2.58
N PRO A 409 25.10 -9.40 1.70
CA PRO A 409 24.43 -10.14 0.64
C PRO A 409 23.41 -11.15 1.18
N ILE A 410 22.18 -11.12 0.64
CA ILE A 410 21.08 -12.04 1.01
C ILE A 410 20.56 -12.89 -0.16
N GLY A 411 21.06 -12.63 -1.38
CA GLY A 411 20.73 -13.36 -2.61
C GLY A 411 21.33 -12.68 -3.84
N ARG A 412 20.90 -13.09 -5.03
CA ARG A 412 21.43 -12.64 -6.33
C ARG A 412 20.30 -12.19 -7.26
N TYR A 413 20.62 -11.38 -8.27
CA TYR A 413 19.69 -11.02 -9.35
C TYR A 413 20.39 -10.66 -10.66
N ASN A 414 19.68 -10.84 -11.78
CA ASN A 414 19.96 -10.15 -13.04
C ASN A 414 18.71 -9.35 -13.45
N GLU A 415 18.88 -8.08 -13.84
CA GLU A 415 17.83 -7.39 -14.58
C GLU A 415 17.91 -7.75 -16.08
N LEU A 416 16.74 -7.96 -16.68
CA LEU A 416 16.56 -8.16 -18.11
C LEU A 416 15.54 -7.13 -18.64
N GLU A 417 15.44 -7.02 -19.96
CA GLU A 417 14.55 -6.05 -20.61
C GLU A 417 13.10 -6.20 -20.13
N SER A 418 12.54 -7.41 -20.15
CA SER A 418 11.14 -7.67 -19.78
C SER A 418 10.92 -8.03 -18.30
N CYS A 419 11.87 -8.73 -17.66
CA CYS A 419 11.74 -9.25 -16.29
C CYS A 419 13.00 -8.99 -15.44
N THR A 420 12.93 -9.29 -14.14
CA THR A 420 14.11 -9.43 -13.29
C THR A 420 14.04 -10.80 -12.63
N ILE A 421 15.09 -11.61 -12.76
CA ILE A 421 15.18 -12.92 -12.12
C ILE A 421 15.93 -12.73 -10.81
N TYR A 422 15.33 -13.17 -9.71
CA TYR A 422 15.92 -13.11 -8.36
C TYR A 422 16.17 -14.52 -7.85
N TRP A 423 17.29 -14.73 -7.16
CA TRP A 423 17.65 -15.99 -6.52
C TRP A 423 17.99 -15.80 -5.04
N SER A 424 17.56 -16.74 -4.20
CA SER A 424 18.14 -16.95 -2.87
C SER A 424 18.28 -18.43 -2.57
N GLY A 425 19.21 -18.79 -1.68
CA GLY A 425 19.38 -20.17 -1.22
C GLY A 425 18.18 -20.75 -0.45
N ALA A 426 17.20 -19.91 -0.07
CA ALA A 426 15.97 -20.33 0.60
C ALA A 426 14.76 -20.47 -0.36
N THR A 427 14.81 -19.87 -1.54
CA THR A 427 13.69 -19.84 -2.51
C THR A 427 13.98 -20.60 -3.80
N GLY A 428 15.24 -20.60 -4.27
CA GLY A 428 15.53 -20.85 -5.69
C GLY A 428 15.46 -19.56 -6.50
N ALA A 429 15.49 -19.70 -7.83
CA ALA A 429 15.39 -18.61 -8.79
C ALA A 429 13.98 -18.55 -9.37
N PHE A 430 13.42 -17.34 -9.50
CA PHE A 430 12.12 -17.07 -10.13
C PHE A 430 12.15 -15.69 -10.80
N GLU A 431 11.33 -15.47 -11.83
CA GLU A 431 11.18 -14.14 -12.42
C GLU A 431 10.00 -13.33 -11.85
N VAL A 432 10.17 -12.00 -11.85
CA VAL A 432 9.08 -11.05 -11.62
C VAL A 432 9.07 -10.07 -12.79
N HIS A 433 7.91 -9.83 -13.41
CA HIS A 433 7.80 -9.04 -14.64
C HIS A 433 6.62 -8.06 -14.68
N GLY A 434 6.55 -7.25 -15.75
CA GLY A 434 5.44 -6.33 -16.00
C GLY A 434 5.11 -5.36 -14.86
N ASP A 435 3.82 -5.24 -14.57
CA ASP A 435 3.28 -4.42 -13.47
C ASP A 435 3.68 -4.96 -12.09
N ILE A 436 3.81 -6.27 -11.95
CA ILE A 436 4.21 -6.91 -10.68
C ILE A 436 5.67 -6.58 -10.36
N ARG A 437 6.57 -6.58 -11.35
CA ARG A 437 7.97 -6.10 -11.19
C ARG A 437 8.03 -4.65 -10.73
N ARG A 438 7.15 -3.79 -11.25
CA ARG A 438 7.07 -2.39 -10.82
C ARG A 438 6.67 -2.31 -9.35
N LYS A 439 5.50 -2.87 -9.00
CA LYS A 439 4.96 -2.83 -7.62
C LYS A 439 5.91 -3.48 -6.61
N TYR A 440 6.56 -4.57 -6.97
CA TYR A 440 7.54 -5.25 -6.11
C TYR A 440 8.75 -4.38 -5.77
N ARG A 441 9.31 -3.67 -6.77
CA ARG A 441 10.42 -2.72 -6.54
C ARG A 441 9.97 -1.50 -5.73
N ASP A 442 8.76 -0.99 -5.96
CA ASP A 442 8.18 0.11 -5.17
C ASP A 442 8.00 -0.27 -3.69
N LEU A 443 7.84 -1.56 -3.39
CA LEU A 443 7.78 -2.15 -2.04
C LEU A 443 9.17 -2.56 -1.47
N GLY A 444 10.26 -2.16 -2.13
CA GLY A 444 11.65 -2.44 -1.69
C GLY A 444 12.27 -3.73 -2.22
N GLY A 445 11.60 -4.46 -3.12
CA GLY A 445 12.11 -5.71 -3.69
C GLY A 445 12.38 -6.80 -2.63
N PRO A 446 13.41 -7.65 -2.81
CA PRO A 446 13.69 -8.74 -1.87
C PRO A 446 14.26 -8.28 -0.51
N GLY A 447 14.78 -7.06 -0.42
CA GLY A 447 15.13 -6.41 0.85
C GLY A 447 13.92 -5.84 1.59
N GLY A 448 12.80 -5.62 0.88
CA GLY A 448 11.54 -5.09 1.37
C GLY A 448 10.61 -6.14 1.97
N GLN A 449 9.34 -5.78 2.13
CA GLN A 449 8.42 -6.49 3.03
C GLN A 449 8.09 -7.94 2.61
N LEU A 450 8.03 -8.18 1.30
CA LEU A 450 7.59 -9.47 0.75
C LEU A 450 8.70 -10.54 0.81
N GLY A 451 9.96 -10.15 0.94
CA GLY A 451 11.12 -11.03 0.76
C GLY A 451 11.31 -11.43 -0.71
N PHE A 452 12.11 -12.47 -0.95
CA PHE A 452 12.33 -13.03 -2.29
C PHE A 452 11.05 -13.65 -2.89
N PRO A 453 10.92 -13.70 -4.23
CA PRO A 453 9.84 -14.44 -4.87
C PRO A 453 9.92 -15.94 -4.55
N THR A 454 8.76 -16.59 -4.53
CA THR A 454 8.59 -18.04 -4.35
C THR A 454 7.79 -18.68 -5.49
N SER A 455 7.41 -17.90 -6.51
CA SER A 455 6.89 -18.37 -7.80
C SER A 455 7.29 -17.43 -8.93
N ASP A 456 7.29 -17.98 -10.13
CA ASP A 456 7.16 -17.26 -11.41
C ASP A 456 5.80 -16.55 -11.53
N GLU A 457 5.60 -15.76 -12.59
CA GLU A 457 4.32 -15.07 -12.79
C GLU A 457 3.24 -16.02 -13.35
N GLY A 458 2.30 -16.44 -12.50
CA GLY A 458 1.22 -17.36 -12.84
C GLY A 458 -0.14 -16.69 -13.08
N ASP A 459 -1.07 -17.39 -13.72
CA ASP A 459 -2.49 -17.00 -13.78
C ASP A 459 -3.18 -17.34 -12.45
N ILE A 460 -3.97 -16.41 -11.88
CA ILE A 460 -4.63 -16.62 -10.58
C ILE A 460 -5.67 -17.75 -10.68
N PRO A 461 -5.54 -18.85 -9.91
CA PRO A 461 -6.48 -19.97 -9.97
C PRO A 461 -7.91 -19.52 -9.64
N GLY A 462 -8.86 -19.85 -10.52
CA GLY A 462 -10.28 -19.51 -10.36
C GLY A 462 -10.68 -18.07 -10.72
N ALA A 463 -9.74 -17.18 -11.05
CA ALA A 463 -10.06 -15.82 -11.52
C ALA A 463 -10.21 -15.76 -13.05
N PRO A 464 -11.13 -14.94 -13.59
CA PRO A 464 -11.18 -14.67 -15.02
C PRO A 464 -9.99 -13.80 -15.45
N ALA A 465 -9.37 -14.12 -16.58
CA ALA A 465 -8.28 -13.33 -17.15
C ALA A 465 -8.76 -11.93 -17.61
N PRO A 466 -7.92 -10.87 -17.50
CA PRO A 466 -6.54 -10.87 -17.01
C PRO A 466 -6.42 -10.86 -15.48
N ALA A 467 -5.81 -11.91 -14.91
CA ALA A 467 -5.58 -12.05 -13.47
C ALA A 467 -4.28 -12.83 -13.22
N ARG A 468 -3.26 -12.19 -12.63
CA ARG A 468 -1.87 -12.68 -12.57
C ARG A 468 -1.27 -12.51 -11.16
N TYR A 469 -0.35 -13.37 -10.76
CA TYR A 469 0.31 -13.30 -9.45
C TYR A 469 1.80 -13.68 -9.49
N ASN A 470 2.56 -13.17 -8.52
CA ASN A 470 3.75 -13.83 -7.97
C ASN A 470 3.51 -14.07 -6.47
N THR A 471 3.94 -15.22 -5.93
CA THR A 471 4.12 -15.40 -4.48
C THR A 471 5.53 -15.00 -4.05
N PHE A 472 5.68 -14.64 -2.79
CA PHE A 472 6.94 -14.24 -2.15
C PHE A 472 7.01 -14.87 -0.75
N GLN A 473 8.19 -14.83 -0.11
CA GLN A 473 8.39 -15.43 1.23
C GLN A 473 7.30 -15.02 2.24
N ASN A 474 6.90 -13.75 2.26
CA ASN A 474 5.99 -13.18 3.27
C ASN A 474 4.60 -12.80 2.73
N GLY A 475 4.22 -13.20 1.51
CA GLY A 475 2.91 -12.84 0.94
C GLY A 475 2.78 -13.08 -0.57
N SER A 476 1.87 -12.36 -1.22
CA SER A 476 1.67 -12.39 -2.67
C SER A 476 1.29 -11.01 -3.25
N LEU A 477 1.63 -10.79 -4.52
CA LEU A 477 1.13 -9.65 -5.31
C LEU A 477 0.14 -10.15 -6.33
N LEU A 478 -1.07 -9.59 -6.31
CA LEU A 478 -2.19 -10.01 -7.17
C LEU A 478 -2.60 -8.86 -8.09
N TRP A 479 -2.54 -9.08 -9.40
CA TRP A 479 -2.85 -8.09 -10.43
C TRP A 479 -4.09 -8.51 -11.21
N PHE A 480 -5.10 -7.64 -11.25
CA PHE A 480 -6.39 -7.89 -11.92
C PHE A 480 -6.59 -6.90 -13.09
N GLY A 481 -5.62 -6.85 -14.01
CA GLY A 481 -5.67 -6.03 -15.22
C GLY A 481 -5.27 -4.56 -15.06
N THR A 482 -4.99 -4.07 -13.85
CA THR A 482 -4.54 -2.69 -13.60
C THR A 482 -3.51 -2.63 -12.47
N PHE A 483 -2.62 -1.64 -12.53
CA PHE A 483 -1.60 -1.39 -11.51
C PHE A 483 -2.16 -0.83 -10.20
N ASP A 484 -3.10 0.10 -10.29
CA ASP A 484 -3.68 0.77 -9.11
C ASP A 484 -4.62 -0.18 -8.35
N GLY A 485 -5.26 -1.12 -9.06
CA GLY A 485 -6.07 -2.20 -8.49
C GLY A 485 -5.26 -3.43 -8.03
N MET A 486 -3.94 -3.33 -7.87
CA MET A 486 -3.11 -4.43 -7.37
C MET A 486 -3.27 -4.63 -5.86
N ILE A 487 -3.53 -5.88 -5.45
CA ILE A 487 -3.58 -6.26 -4.05
C ILE A 487 -2.20 -6.72 -3.58
N VAL A 488 -1.75 -6.14 -2.47
CA VAL A 488 -0.55 -6.54 -1.73
C VAL A 488 -1.00 -7.42 -0.57
N ALA A 489 -1.06 -8.73 -0.79
CA ALA A 489 -1.52 -9.70 0.20
C ALA A 489 -0.34 -10.11 1.10
N THR A 490 -0.08 -9.32 2.14
CA THR A 490 0.76 -9.72 3.28
C THR A 490 0.00 -10.68 4.20
N SER A 491 0.57 -11.05 5.34
CA SER A 491 -0.20 -11.72 6.39
C SER A 491 -1.35 -10.83 6.88
N PHE A 492 -2.48 -11.41 7.24
CA PHE A 492 -3.63 -10.68 7.82
C PHE A 492 -4.19 -11.39 9.06
N SER A 493 -4.97 -10.66 9.86
CA SER A 493 -5.95 -11.27 10.76
C SER A 493 -7.34 -11.18 10.14
N LEU A 494 -8.23 -12.11 10.50
CA LEU A 494 -9.66 -11.88 10.36
C LEU A 494 -10.19 -11.24 11.65
N PHE A 495 -11.25 -10.45 11.56
CA PHE A 495 -11.88 -9.81 12.71
C PHE A 495 -13.40 -9.81 12.56
N LEU A 496 -14.07 -10.57 13.42
CA LEU A 496 -15.53 -10.67 13.52
C LEU A 496 -16.04 -9.52 14.40
N SER A 497 -16.76 -8.58 13.79
CA SER A 497 -17.15 -7.31 14.41
C SER A 497 -18.60 -7.25 14.86
N LYS A 498 -19.53 -7.86 14.10
CA LYS A 498 -20.98 -7.93 14.40
C LYS A 498 -21.48 -9.36 14.18
N VAL A 499 -22.36 -9.83 15.06
CA VAL A 499 -23.37 -10.87 14.77
C VAL A 499 -24.73 -10.30 15.16
N ASP A 500 -25.70 -10.50 14.28
CA ASP A 500 -27.01 -9.84 14.30
C ASP A 500 -28.06 -10.95 14.08
N THR A 501 -28.90 -11.22 15.07
CA THR A 501 -29.79 -12.40 15.13
C THR A 501 -31.26 -12.01 15.02
N VAL A 502 -32.06 -12.92 14.48
CA VAL A 502 -33.52 -12.85 14.53
C VAL A 502 -33.96 -13.30 15.92
N GLU A 503 -34.83 -12.53 16.57
CA GLU A 503 -35.46 -12.86 17.85
C GLU A 503 -36.13 -14.26 17.78
N SER A 504 -35.70 -15.17 18.65
CA SER A 504 -36.25 -16.54 18.76
C SER A 504 -37.33 -16.66 19.84
N GLU A 505 -37.17 -15.89 20.92
CA GLU A 505 -37.85 -16.01 22.23
C GLU A 505 -39.27 -15.40 22.25
N GLY A 506 -40.11 -15.90 21.34
CA GLY A 506 -41.38 -15.28 20.97
C GLY A 506 -42.39 -15.08 22.11
N LEU A 507 -42.85 -13.83 22.23
CA LEU A 507 -43.86 -13.33 23.18
C LEU A 507 -43.50 -13.57 24.66
N PHE A 508 -42.84 -12.54 25.23
CA PHE A 508 -42.53 -12.34 26.65
C PHE A 508 -41.28 -13.06 27.20
N MET A 509 -40.31 -13.49 26.38
CA MET A 509 -39.19 -14.31 26.88
C MET A 509 -37.78 -13.71 26.84
N GLY A 510 -37.43 -12.76 25.94
CA GLY A 510 -36.18 -12.00 26.04
C GLY A 510 -35.58 -11.58 24.70
N GLN A 511 -34.33 -11.10 24.72
CA GLN A 511 -33.47 -11.08 23.52
C GLN A 511 -32.53 -12.28 23.57
N ASN A 512 -32.05 -12.75 22.41
CA ASN A 512 -31.24 -13.97 22.32
C ASN A 512 -29.95 -13.88 23.17
N ASP A 513 -29.60 -14.99 23.85
CA ASP A 513 -28.39 -15.16 24.67
C ASP A 513 -27.27 -15.77 23.81
N VAL A 514 -26.72 -14.93 22.93
CA VAL A 514 -25.88 -15.37 21.82
C VAL A 514 -24.49 -15.82 22.27
N TYR A 515 -24.15 -17.06 21.92
CA TYR A 515 -22.76 -17.52 21.86
C TYR A 515 -22.42 -18.11 20.49
N LEU A 516 -21.12 -18.13 20.17
CA LEU A 516 -20.63 -18.60 18.88
C LEU A 516 -19.28 -19.32 18.95
N ARG A 517 -18.97 -20.06 17.89
CA ARG A 517 -17.65 -20.65 17.63
C ARG A 517 -17.15 -20.20 16.26
N ALA A 518 -16.06 -19.46 16.25
CA ALA A 518 -15.36 -19.03 15.05
C ALA A 518 -14.20 -19.98 14.72
N MET A 519 -14.16 -20.46 13.48
CA MET A 519 -13.20 -21.45 13.00
C MET A 519 -12.57 -21.01 11.67
N VAL A 520 -11.29 -21.30 11.49
CA VAL A 520 -10.53 -21.00 10.25
C VAL A 520 -9.61 -22.18 9.94
N ALA A 521 -9.70 -22.73 8.73
CA ALA A 521 -8.86 -23.84 8.27
C ALA A 521 -8.21 -23.55 6.91
N ASP A 522 -6.93 -23.92 6.76
CA ASP A 522 -6.23 -23.98 5.47
C ASP A 522 -6.29 -25.41 4.95
N GLY A 523 -7.18 -25.65 3.99
CA GLY A 523 -7.52 -27.00 3.54
C GLY A 523 -7.92 -27.91 4.73
N PRO A 524 -7.19 -29.02 5.00
CA PRO A 524 -7.49 -29.91 6.13
C PRO A 524 -6.95 -29.43 7.48
N ALA A 525 -6.15 -28.35 7.54
CA ALA A 525 -5.47 -27.91 8.76
C ALA A 525 -6.24 -26.77 9.45
N MET A 526 -6.81 -27.05 10.63
CA MET A 526 -7.47 -26.03 11.46
C MET A 526 -6.44 -25.08 12.07
N ILE A 527 -6.50 -23.79 11.72
CA ILE A 527 -5.65 -22.71 12.23
C ILE A 527 -6.26 -22.08 13.48
N VAL A 528 -7.58 -21.85 13.47
CA VAL A 528 -8.31 -21.18 14.56
C VAL A 528 -9.56 -21.95 14.91
N ASN A 529 -9.86 -22.08 16.21
CA ASN A 529 -11.12 -22.60 16.73
C ASN A 529 -11.36 -21.95 18.10
N GLN A 530 -12.21 -20.92 18.16
CA GLN A 530 -12.36 -20.03 19.30
C GLN A 530 -13.85 -19.79 19.61
N ARG A 531 -14.27 -19.98 20.87
CA ARG A 531 -15.61 -19.58 21.33
C ARG A 531 -15.61 -18.08 21.66
N TRP A 532 -16.72 -17.41 21.38
CA TRP A 532 -17.07 -16.13 21.98
C TRP A 532 -18.51 -16.21 22.53
N PRO A 533 -18.77 -15.76 23.77
CA PRO A 533 -17.79 -15.49 24.82
C PRO A 533 -16.95 -16.73 25.18
N ALA A 534 -15.92 -16.56 26.01
CA ALA A 534 -15.09 -17.71 26.42
C ALA A 534 -15.86 -18.71 27.31
N THR A 535 -16.83 -18.19 28.08
CA THR A 535 -17.73 -18.87 29.03
C THR A 535 -19.01 -18.03 29.10
N GLY A 536 -20.17 -18.67 29.15
CA GLY A 536 -21.47 -17.98 28.97
C GLY A 536 -21.69 -17.50 27.53
N ASP A 537 -22.41 -16.40 27.45
CA ASP A 537 -23.26 -15.87 26.37
C ASP A 537 -23.35 -14.33 26.54
N SER A 538 -24.26 -13.65 25.84
CA SER A 538 -24.23 -12.19 25.69
C SER A 538 -25.09 -11.37 26.65
N ASP A 539 -25.75 -11.97 27.64
CA ASP A 539 -26.69 -11.31 28.57
C ASP A 539 -27.81 -10.49 27.84
N ASP A 540 -28.86 -11.13 27.29
CA ASP A 540 -30.04 -10.50 26.63
C ASP A 540 -29.69 -9.55 25.45
N HIS A 541 -29.12 -10.04 24.32
CA HIS A 541 -28.75 -9.15 23.19
C HIS A 541 -28.86 -9.77 21.77
N ASN A 542 -29.85 -9.33 20.99
CA ASN A 542 -30.04 -9.72 19.56
C ASN A 542 -28.94 -9.20 18.61
N VAL A 543 -28.18 -8.15 18.98
CA VAL A 543 -27.09 -7.60 18.16
C VAL A 543 -25.83 -7.45 18.98
N VAL A 544 -24.92 -8.42 18.83
CA VAL A 544 -23.67 -8.52 19.58
C VAL A 544 -22.47 -8.00 18.76
N GLN A 545 -21.44 -7.53 19.47
CA GLN A 545 -20.18 -7.08 18.88
C GLN A 545 -19.00 -7.91 19.41
N PRO A 546 -18.71 -9.10 18.84
CA PRO A 546 -17.72 -10.02 19.39
C PRO A 546 -16.28 -9.48 19.42
N ASN A 547 -15.96 -8.54 18.52
CA ASN A 547 -14.64 -7.92 18.36
C ASN A 547 -13.49 -8.96 18.32
N LEU A 548 -13.74 -10.09 17.65
CA LEU A 548 -12.98 -11.32 17.80
C LEU A 548 -11.92 -11.44 16.69
N ARG A 549 -10.63 -11.32 17.06
CA ARG A 549 -9.50 -11.45 16.13
C ARG A 549 -9.06 -12.91 15.94
N LEU A 550 -8.95 -13.35 14.69
CA LEU A 550 -8.73 -14.75 14.29
C LEU A 550 -7.55 -14.83 13.29
N PRO A 551 -6.40 -15.44 13.64
CA PRO A 551 -5.98 -15.81 15.00
C PRO A 551 -5.72 -14.55 15.86
N ALA A 552 -5.83 -14.69 17.18
CA ALA A 552 -5.59 -13.58 18.11
C ALA A 552 -4.15 -13.03 18.07
N GLN A 553 -3.18 -13.82 17.59
CA GLN A 553 -1.78 -13.42 17.36
C GLN A 553 -1.21 -14.12 16.12
N GLY A 554 -0.15 -13.58 15.52
CA GLY A 554 0.63 -14.19 14.44
C GLY A 554 0.10 -13.95 13.01
N GLY A 555 -1.23 -13.86 12.85
CA GLY A 555 -1.88 -13.69 11.55
C GLY A 555 -1.82 -14.93 10.65
N ILE A 556 -2.31 -14.80 9.42
CA ILE A 556 -2.35 -15.84 8.39
C ILE A 556 -1.59 -15.31 7.16
N THR A 557 -0.46 -15.93 6.82
CA THR A 557 0.36 -15.56 5.66
C THR A 557 -0.19 -16.20 4.39
N THR A 558 -0.42 -15.38 3.35
CA THR A 558 -0.98 -15.84 2.07
C THR A 558 0.04 -15.81 0.94
N ASN A 559 0.93 -16.81 0.97
CA ASN A 559 2.08 -16.98 0.07
C ASN A 559 2.02 -18.26 -0.80
N ARG A 560 0.84 -18.86 -0.95
CA ARG A 560 0.63 -20.04 -1.83
C ARG A 560 -0.57 -19.83 -2.75
N ALA A 561 -0.49 -20.34 -3.98
CA ALA A 561 -1.57 -20.25 -4.97
C ALA A 561 -2.64 -21.35 -4.83
N ASP A 562 -2.32 -22.45 -4.15
CA ASP A 562 -3.21 -23.60 -3.89
C ASP A 562 -3.95 -23.52 -2.55
N GLN A 563 -3.63 -22.51 -1.72
CA GLN A 563 -4.22 -22.30 -0.40
C GLN A 563 -5.70 -21.90 -0.51
N VAL A 564 -6.52 -22.45 0.39
CA VAL A 564 -7.95 -22.14 0.50
C VAL A 564 -8.28 -22.03 1.98
N LEU A 565 -8.55 -20.81 2.44
CA LEU A 565 -8.91 -20.53 3.83
C LEU A 565 -10.42 -20.62 3.96
N THR A 566 -10.91 -21.72 4.52
CA THR A 566 -12.33 -21.87 4.85
C THR A 566 -12.57 -21.28 6.24
N VAL A 567 -13.48 -20.31 6.32
CA VAL A 567 -13.89 -19.65 7.56
C VAL A 567 -15.32 -20.06 7.88
N THR A 568 -15.56 -20.50 9.10
CA THR A 568 -16.89 -20.95 9.58
C THR A 568 -17.21 -20.23 10.88
N ILE A 569 -18.37 -19.56 10.94
CA ILE A 569 -18.91 -18.96 12.15
C ILE A 569 -20.20 -19.70 12.49
N ASP A 570 -20.24 -20.32 13.66
CA ASP A 570 -21.32 -21.18 14.12
C ASP A 570 -21.98 -20.57 15.37
N VAL A 571 -23.27 -20.23 15.31
CA VAL A 571 -23.96 -19.34 16.25
C VAL A 571 -25.15 -20.05 16.92
N TRP A 572 -25.29 -19.83 18.22
CA TRP A 572 -26.18 -20.53 19.14
C TRP A 572 -26.84 -19.54 20.11
N ASP A 573 -28.03 -19.89 20.57
CA ASP A 573 -28.75 -19.32 21.73
C ASP A 573 -28.43 -20.19 22.97
N SER A 574 -28.50 -19.66 24.19
CA SER A 574 -28.39 -20.45 25.43
C SER A 574 -29.65 -20.31 26.29
N ASP A 575 -30.23 -21.42 26.73
CA ASP A 575 -31.50 -21.42 27.50
C ASP A 575 -31.33 -21.12 29.00
N ASP A 576 -30.12 -20.71 29.44
CA ASP A 576 -29.52 -20.70 30.79
C ASP A 576 -30.21 -21.60 31.86
N GLY A 577 -30.58 -22.82 31.47
CA GLY A 577 -31.23 -23.78 32.37
C GLY A 577 -32.65 -23.40 32.81
N ALA A 578 -33.42 -22.74 31.94
CA ALA A 578 -34.82 -22.39 32.14
C ALA A 578 -35.65 -23.57 32.74
N PRO A 579 -36.62 -23.31 33.65
CA PRO A 579 -37.19 -24.32 34.55
C PRO A 579 -38.02 -25.45 33.89
N PHE A 580 -38.09 -25.49 32.56
CA PHE A 580 -38.71 -26.56 31.77
C PHE A 580 -37.72 -27.31 30.84
N GLY A 581 -36.53 -26.75 30.60
CA GLY A 581 -35.38 -27.37 29.92
C GLY A 581 -35.49 -27.49 28.39
N GLY A 582 -34.63 -26.78 27.67
CA GLY A 582 -34.57 -26.74 26.20
C GLY A 582 -33.17 -26.42 25.66
N GLY A 583 -32.14 -27.08 26.22
CA GLY A 583 -30.73 -26.71 26.09
C GLY A 583 -30.21 -26.33 24.70
N ASP A 584 -29.60 -25.14 24.63
CA ASP A 584 -28.83 -24.50 23.56
C ASP A 584 -29.39 -24.68 22.12
N ASP A 585 -30.15 -23.69 21.64
CA ASP A 585 -30.75 -23.71 20.30
C ASP A 585 -29.79 -23.23 19.19
N HIS A 586 -29.86 -23.83 18.00
CA HIS A 586 -28.91 -23.54 16.91
C HIS A 586 -29.44 -22.46 15.95
N LEU A 587 -28.91 -21.23 16.07
CA LEU A 587 -29.32 -20.09 15.26
C LEU A 587 -28.78 -20.16 13.82
N GLY A 588 -27.57 -20.70 13.63
CA GLY A 588 -27.08 -21.11 12.32
C GLY A 588 -25.56 -21.13 12.13
N THR A 589 -25.13 -21.74 11.02
CA THR A 589 -23.71 -21.81 10.61
C THR A 589 -23.48 -21.06 9.31
N TRP A 590 -22.67 -19.99 9.33
CA TRP A 590 -22.14 -19.35 8.12
C TRP A 590 -20.80 -19.99 7.73
N THR A 591 -20.50 -20.04 6.43
CA THR A 591 -19.17 -20.46 5.94
C THR A 591 -18.81 -19.73 4.64
N THR A 592 -17.58 -19.24 4.56
CA THR A 592 -17.02 -18.56 3.39
C THR A 592 -15.61 -19.08 3.07
N GLN A 593 -15.12 -18.84 1.85
CA GLN A 593 -13.79 -19.22 1.41
C GLN A 593 -12.99 -18.02 0.91
N LEU A 594 -11.84 -17.80 1.53
CA LEU A 594 -10.87 -16.81 1.09
C LEU A 594 -9.84 -17.53 0.21
N THR A 595 -9.63 -17.02 -0.99
CA THR A 595 -8.79 -17.61 -2.04
C THR A 595 -8.01 -16.53 -2.77
N MET A 596 -6.99 -16.91 -3.55
CA MET A 596 -6.29 -15.93 -4.38
C MET A 596 -7.22 -15.23 -5.40
N ALA A 597 -8.31 -15.88 -5.83
CA ALA A 597 -9.29 -15.32 -6.78
C ALA A 597 -10.07 -14.11 -6.23
N ASN A 598 -10.51 -14.15 -4.97
CA ASN A 598 -11.14 -13.00 -4.29
C ASN A 598 -10.13 -12.11 -3.54
N GLY A 599 -8.82 -12.30 -3.79
CA GLY A 599 -7.76 -11.56 -3.11
C GLY A 599 -7.76 -11.80 -1.59
N TRP A 600 -8.12 -13.02 -1.19
CA TRP A 600 -8.33 -13.42 0.20
C TRP A 600 -9.43 -12.61 0.90
N GLY A 601 -10.50 -12.30 0.17
CA GLY A 601 -11.59 -11.42 0.60
C GLY A 601 -11.32 -9.92 0.39
N LEU A 602 -10.08 -9.47 0.14
CA LEU A 602 -9.79 -8.04 -0.03
C LEU A 602 -10.45 -7.40 -1.27
N ARG A 603 -10.94 -8.20 -2.24
CA ARG A 603 -11.75 -7.71 -3.38
C ARG A 603 -13.22 -7.53 -3.05
N GLU A 604 -13.70 -8.12 -1.96
CA GLU A 604 -15.10 -8.14 -1.54
C GLU A 604 -15.32 -7.00 -0.54
N SER A 605 -15.97 -5.92 -1.00
CA SER A 605 -16.19 -4.66 -0.26
C SER A 605 -14.95 -4.12 0.48
N GLY A 606 -13.77 -4.22 -0.16
CA GLY A 606 -12.51 -3.79 0.43
C GLY A 606 -12.07 -4.64 1.63
N GLY A 607 -12.42 -5.93 1.68
CA GLY A 607 -12.11 -6.80 2.81
C GLY A 607 -13.10 -6.72 3.96
N VAL A 608 -14.38 -6.47 3.67
CA VAL A 608 -15.49 -6.58 4.65
C VAL A 608 -16.55 -7.50 4.07
N LEU A 609 -16.78 -8.61 4.77
CA LEU A 609 -17.61 -9.72 4.33
C LEU A 609 -18.86 -9.75 5.21
N HIS A 610 -20.01 -9.66 4.56
CA HIS A 610 -21.32 -9.82 5.17
C HIS A 610 -21.84 -11.21 4.82
N SER A 611 -22.53 -11.87 5.75
CA SER A 611 -23.27 -13.10 5.42
C SER A 611 -24.57 -12.77 4.68
N GLY A 612 -25.16 -11.62 4.99
CA GLY A 612 -26.59 -11.39 4.76
C GLY A 612 -27.44 -12.32 5.60
N HIS A 613 -28.76 -12.29 5.37
CA HIS A 613 -29.73 -13.05 6.15
C HIS A 613 -29.76 -14.54 5.77
N PHE A 614 -29.63 -15.42 6.76
CA PHE A 614 -29.79 -16.87 6.66
C PHE A 614 -30.22 -17.47 8.01
N SER A 615 -31.03 -18.52 8.03
CA SER A 615 -31.55 -19.13 9.27
C SER A 615 -32.11 -18.07 10.25
N ASN A 616 -31.72 -18.08 11.53
CA ASN A 616 -32.11 -17.06 12.52
C ASN A 616 -31.04 -15.94 12.64
N ILE A 617 -30.29 -15.67 11.56
CA ILE A 617 -29.21 -14.67 11.51
C ILE A 617 -29.56 -13.60 10.47
N ASN A 618 -29.54 -12.33 10.86
CA ASN A 618 -29.72 -11.19 9.95
C ASN A 618 -28.44 -10.87 9.18
N ASP A 619 -27.30 -10.81 9.88
CA ASP A 619 -25.98 -10.61 9.27
C ASP A 619 -24.81 -10.98 10.22
N ILE A 620 -23.68 -11.36 9.63
CA ILE A 620 -22.39 -11.59 10.27
C ILE A 620 -21.34 -10.76 9.54
N VAL A 621 -20.72 -9.81 10.24
CA VAL A 621 -19.72 -8.91 9.66
C VAL A 621 -18.32 -9.40 10.04
N LEU A 622 -17.64 -10.02 9.08
CA LEU A 622 -16.27 -10.51 9.20
C LEU A 622 -15.36 -9.69 8.29
N SER A 623 -14.26 -9.18 8.83
CA SER A 623 -13.32 -8.35 8.08
C SER A 623 -11.94 -8.96 7.91
N VAL A 624 -11.28 -8.62 6.81
CA VAL A 624 -9.89 -8.97 6.50
C VAL A 624 -9.02 -7.77 6.85
N GLN A 625 -8.10 -7.96 7.80
CA GLN A 625 -7.27 -6.92 8.40
C GLN A 625 -5.78 -7.17 8.13
N PRO A 626 -5.19 -6.57 7.07
CA PRO A 626 -3.78 -6.70 6.73
C PRO A 626 -2.85 -6.32 7.87
N THR A 627 -1.76 -7.06 8.01
CA THR A 627 -0.63 -6.65 8.86
C THR A 627 0.07 -5.44 8.21
N PRO A 628 0.38 -4.37 8.98
CA PRO A 628 1.14 -3.24 8.46
C PRO A 628 2.48 -3.65 7.82
N PRO A 629 2.96 -2.91 6.81
CA PRO A 629 4.29 -3.12 6.26
C PRO A 629 5.37 -2.82 7.31
N PRO A 630 6.58 -3.37 7.19
CA PRO A 630 7.77 -2.88 7.89
C PRO A 630 7.96 -1.38 7.58
N GLY A 631 7.90 -0.55 8.62
CA GLY A 631 7.86 0.91 8.52
C GLY A 631 6.49 1.53 8.84
N GLY A 632 5.41 0.73 8.85
CA GLY A 632 4.04 1.17 9.10
C GLY A 632 3.36 1.77 7.87
N PHE A 633 2.06 2.01 7.98
CA PHE A 633 1.28 2.73 6.97
C PHE A 633 1.65 4.24 6.98
N SER A 634 1.49 4.93 5.84
CA SER A 634 1.72 6.39 5.81
C SER A 634 0.57 7.14 6.48
N ALA A 635 0.76 8.40 6.88
CA ALA A 635 -0.32 9.20 7.47
C ALA A 635 -1.56 9.27 6.56
N ASN A 636 -1.39 9.38 5.24
CA ASN A 636 -2.50 9.41 4.29
C ASN A 636 -3.21 8.05 4.14
N ASP A 637 -2.52 6.93 4.43
CA ASP A 637 -3.12 5.59 4.46
C ASP A 637 -4.01 5.37 5.69
N HIS A 638 -3.83 6.17 6.75
CA HIS A 638 -4.78 6.26 7.87
C HIS A 638 -6.00 7.14 7.54
N TRP A 639 -6.24 7.51 6.26
CA TRP A 639 -7.40 8.30 5.85
C TRP A 639 -8.16 7.73 4.66
N TRP A 640 -9.47 8.00 4.67
CA TRP A 640 -10.43 7.60 3.64
C TRP A 640 -10.05 8.16 2.26
N ALA A 641 -10.25 7.35 1.21
CA ALA A 641 -10.18 7.82 -0.17
C ALA A 641 -11.52 8.42 -0.66
N VAL A 642 -12.62 8.19 0.06
CA VAL A 642 -13.91 8.86 -0.19
C VAL A 642 -13.97 10.25 0.44
N ALA A 643 -14.59 11.19 -0.26
CA ALA A 643 -14.98 12.48 0.32
C ALA A 643 -16.30 12.38 1.09
N ASN A 644 -16.44 13.20 2.13
CA ASN A 644 -17.66 13.39 2.90
C ASN A 644 -18.88 13.70 2.01
N ARG A 645 -19.98 13.01 2.31
CA ARG A 645 -21.27 13.15 1.64
C ARG A 645 -22.39 13.03 2.68
N GLY A 646 -23.49 13.74 2.42
CA GLY A 646 -24.70 13.64 3.23
C GLY A 646 -25.57 12.46 2.81
N THR A 647 -26.17 11.80 3.79
CA THR A 647 -27.24 10.81 3.59
C THR A 647 -28.57 11.56 3.67
N GLN A 648 -29.49 11.31 2.73
CA GLN A 648 -30.74 12.08 2.68
C GLN A 648 -31.63 11.75 3.89
N ASP A 649 -31.85 10.47 4.13
CA ASP A 649 -32.70 9.96 5.20
C ASP A 649 -31.91 8.79 5.83
N ILE A 650 -31.61 8.82 7.14
CA ILE A 650 -30.96 7.70 7.84
C ILE A 650 -31.99 6.57 8.00
N ALA A 651 -31.61 5.31 7.76
CA ALA A 651 -32.55 4.19 7.88
C ALA A 651 -32.80 3.81 9.35
N TYR A 652 -33.99 3.28 9.65
CA TYR A 652 -34.33 2.84 11.01
C TYR A 652 -33.44 1.68 11.51
N ALA A 653 -32.90 0.86 10.61
CA ALA A 653 -31.90 -0.16 10.94
C ALA A 653 -30.58 0.47 11.44
N ASP A 654 -30.07 1.50 10.75
CA ASP A 654 -28.90 2.29 11.17
C ASP A 654 -29.14 2.95 12.55
N TYR A 655 -30.40 3.28 12.87
CA TYR A 655 -30.81 3.85 14.15
C TYR A 655 -30.79 2.82 15.29
N ALA A 656 -31.43 1.67 15.11
CA ALA A 656 -31.32 0.56 16.06
C ALA A 656 -29.85 0.13 16.26
N ALA A 657 -29.07 0.02 15.19
CA ALA A 657 -27.64 -0.30 15.25
C ALA A 657 -26.79 0.76 16.00
N ALA A 658 -27.28 2.01 16.12
CA ALA A 658 -26.58 3.09 16.81
C ALA A 658 -26.87 3.16 18.32
N PHE A 659 -28.07 2.76 18.76
CA PHE A 659 -28.57 2.94 20.13
C PHE A 659 -28.94 1.62 20.79
N SER A 660 -28.45 1.35 22.01
CA SER A 660 -28.57 0.05 22.68
C SER A 660 -29.98 -0.25 23.21
N ASP A 661 -30.76 0.80 23.45
CA ASP A 661 -32.11 0.79 23.99
C ASP A 661 -33.21 0.77 22.90
N VAL A 662 -32.83 0.73 21.62
CA VAL A 662 -33.75 0.77 20.47
C VAL A 662 -33.80 -0.59 19.78
N ASP A 663 -35.00 -1.17 19.62
CA ASP A 663 -35.14 -2.38 18.81
C ASP A 663 -35.16 -2.10 17.29
N SER A 664 -34.66 -3.07 16.55
CA SER A 664 -34.71 -3.21 15.10
C SER A 664 -36.11 -3.49 14.54
N SER A 665 -36.96 -4.18 15.31
CA SER A 665 -38.24 -4.76 14.88
C SER A 665 -39.44 -4.20 15.65
N PRO A 666 -39.47 -2.89 15.95
CA PRO A 666 -40.21 -2.28 17.05
C PRO A 666 -41.70 -2.65 17.08
N GLU A 667 -42.19 -2.97 18.27
CA GLU A 667 -43.55 -3.40 18.55
C GLU A 667 -44.57 -2.27 18.31
N TRP A 668 -45.82 -2.65 18.05
CA TRP A 668 -46.94 -1.71 17.98
C TRP A 668 -47.64 -1.51 19.34
N TRP A 669 -47.15 -2.19 20.38
CA TRP A 669 -47.74 -2.23 21.72
C TRP A 669 -46.80 -1.78 22.85
N ASP A 670 -45.48 -1.75 22.64
CA ASP A 670 -44.60 -1.02 23.54
C ASP A 670 -44.73 0.50 23.33
N LEU A 671 -44.43 1.26 24.38
CA LEU A 671 -44.59 2.70 24.48
C LEU A 671 -43.24 3.43 24.44
N ASP A 672 -42.14 2.70 24.65
CA ASP A 672 -40.79 3.24 24.52
C ASP A 672 -40.39 3.23 23.02
N ASP A 673 -40.76 2.21 22.23
CA ASP A 673 -40.73 2.20 20.75
C ASP A 673 -41.44 3.40 20.11
N ASP A 674 -42.60 3.80 20.65
CA ASP A 674 -43.38 4.93 20.16
C ASP A 674 -42.68 6.28 20.42
N LEU A 675 -41.74 6.33 21.38
CA LEU A 675 -40.87 7.47 21.65
C LEU A 675 -39.57 7.39 20.84
N ASP A 676 -39.04 6.20 20.57
CA ASP A 676 -37.86 6.01 19.72
C ASP A 676 -38.16 6.29 18.26
N ARG A 677 -39.32 5.87 17.75
CA ARG A 677 -39.86 6.33 16.45
C ARG A 677 -40.00 7.86 16.38
N LEU A 678 -40.33 8.51 17.49
CA LEU A 678 -40.46 9.97 17.55
C LEU A 678 -39.09 10.66 17.59
N PHE A 679 -38.12 10.14 18.35
CA PHE A 679 -36.74 10.64 18.36
C PHE A 679 -36.09 10.44 16.99
N TYR A 680 -36.30 9.26 16.37
CA TYR A 680 -35.91 8.96 15.00
C TYR A 680 -36.44 10.01 14.02
N ALA A 681 -37.77 10.23 14.00
CA ALA A 681 -38.42 11.14 13.05
C ALA A 681 -38.11 12.64 13.28
N LEU A 682 -37.71 13.04 14.49
CA LEU A 682 -37.39 14.44 14.82
C LEU A 682 -35.90 14.78 14.77
N VAL A 683 -35.01 13.80 15.01
CA VAL A 683 -33.57 14.04 15.23
C VAL A 683 -32.71 13.24 14.24
N ILE A 684 -33.02 11.96 14.03
CA ILE A 684 -32.13 11.03 13.32
C ILE A 684 -32.33 11.04 11.81
N ASP A 685 -33.58 10.93 11.34
CA ASP A 685 -33.98 10.91 9.92
C ASP A 685 -33.16 11.91 9.10
N GLY A 686 -33.13 13.17 9.55
CA GLY A 686 -32.45 14.26 8.86
C GLY A 686 -31.01 14.54 9.27
N LEU A 687 -30.43 13.82 10.23
CA LEU A 687 -29.15 14.19 10.87
C LEU A 687 -28.01 14.28 9.85
N ALA A 688 -27.86 13.23 9.04
CA ALA A 688 -26.81 13.10 8.05
C ALA A 688 -26.97 13.97 6.80
N ARG A 689 -28.06 14.73 6.65
CA ARG A 689 -28.36 15.55 5.45
C ARG A 689 -27.25 16.57 5.12
N GLY A 690 -26.54 17.04 6.15
CA GLY A 690 -25.41 17.98 6.02
C GLY A 690 -24.06 17.36 5.68
N GLY A 691 -23.89 16.05 5.83
CA GLY A 691 -22.60 15.34 5.68
C GLY A 691 -22.18 14.58 6.93
N ASN A 692 -21.81 13.30 6.76
CA ASN A 692 -21.44 12.38 7.85
C ASN A 692 -20.05 12.64 8.48
N CYS A 693 -19.55 13.87 8.45
CA CYS A 693 -18.20 14.24 8.88
C CYS A 693 -17.81 13.76 10.29
N PHE A 694 -18.74 13.82 11.24
CA PHE A 694 -18.56 13.27 12.60
C PHE A 694 -18.37 11.74 12.56
N GLY A 695 -19.22 11.02 11.83
CA GLY A 695 -19.15 9.56 11.72
C GLY A 695 -17.87 9.09 11.06
N MET A 696 -17.46 9.71 9.95
CA MET A 696 -16.17 9.45 9.29
C MET A 696 -14.96 9.70 10.20
N SER A 697 -15.05 10.73 11.07
CA SER A 697 -13.99 11.06 12.02
C SER A 697 -13.93 10.03 13.15
N LEU A 698 -15.06 9.74 13.80
CA LEU A 698 -15.18 8.76 14.89
C LEU A 698 -14.81 7.34 14.43
N GLU A 699 -15.30 6.92 13.27
CA GLU A 699 -15.06 5.58 12.73
C GLU A 699 -13.57 5.33 12.47
N SER A 700 -12.84 6.34 11.99
CA SER A 700 -11.38 6.21 11.86
C SER A 700 -10.65 6.11 13.21
N ILE A 701 -11.23 6.60 14.31
CA ILE A 701 -10.67 6.42 15.67
C ILE A 701 -10.92 4.97 16.15
N TYR A 702 -12.10 4.42 15.87
CA TYR A 702 -12.40 3.00 16.08
C TYR A 702 -11.43 2.08 15.31
N VAL A 703 -11.09 2.44 14.07
CA VAL A 703 -10.11 1.74 13.23
C VAL A 703 -8.71 1.73 13.84
N ASP A 704 -8.15 2.90 14.20
CA ASP A 704 -6.83 2.97 14.82
C ASP A 704 -6.79 2.24 16.18
N LYS A 705 -7.93 2.10 16.87
CA LYS A 705 -8.09 1.32 18.11
C LYS A 705 -8.37 -0.17 17.89
N ASN A 706 -8.48 -0.63 16.64
CA ASN A 706 -8.81 -2.02 16.27
C ASN A 706 -10.18 -2.50 16.81
N GLN A 707 -11.16 -1.60 16.87
CA GLN A 707 -12.53 -1.85 17.34
C GLN A 707 -13.57 -1.73 16.18
N SER A 708 -13.16 -2.02 14.95
CA SER A 708 -14.00 -1.89 13.74
C SER A 708 -13.81 -3.05 12.76
N ALA A 709 -14.82 -3.28 11.92
CA ALA A 709 -14.70 -4.06 10.69
C ALA A 709 -13.69 -3.43 9.70
N PHE A 710 -13.63 -2.10 9.66
CA PHE A 710 -12.61 -1.42 8.88
C PHE A 710 -11.25 -1.50 9.58
N SER A 711 -10.20 -1.55 8.78
CA SER A 711 -8.82 -1.70 9.24
C SER A 711 -7.89 -0.90 8.35
N LEU A 712 -6.72 -0.54 8.88
CA LEU A 712 -5.69 0.14 8.11
C LEU A 712 -5.20 -0.77 6.96
N PRO A 713 -4.94 -0.22 5.76
CA PRO A 713 -5.04 1.19 5.40
C PRO A 713 -6.47 1.59 4.98
N LEU A 714 -6.98 2.72 5.48
CA LEU A 714 -8.29 3.26 5.09
C LEU A 714 -8.33 3.84 3.68
N SER A 715 -7.16 4.11 3.09
CA SER A 715 -7.01 4.50 1.68
C SER A 715 -7.53 3.41 0.71
N ARG A 716 -7.74 2.17 1.18
CA ARG A 716 -8.31 1.07 0.39
C ARG A 716 -9.81 1.21 0.08
N PHE A 717 -10.55 2.04 0.83
CA PHE A 717 -12.00 2.20 0.65
C PHE A 717 -12.31 3.44 -0.19
N GLY A 718 -12.72 3.21 -1.45
CA GLY A 718 -12.98 4.24 -2.46
C GLY A 718 -14.43 4.39 -2.93
N ASP A 719 -15.36 3.55 -2.46
CA ASP A 719 -16.80 3.70 -2.73
C ASP A 719 -17.54 4.18 -1.47
N TRP A 720 -18.30 5.26 -1.61
CA TRP A 720 -19.18 5.79 -0.56
C TRP A 720 -20.19 4.75 -0.07
N ASN A 721 -20.74 3.95 -0.99
CA ASN A 721 -21.84 3.04 -0.67
C ASN A 721 -21.40 1.85 0.20
N GLN A 722 -20.10 1.55 0.24
CA GLN A 722 -19.50 0.52 1.11
C GLN A 722 -19.30 1.00 2.57
N LEU A 723 -19.43 2.31 2.82
CA LEU A 723 -19.08 2.94 4.09
C LEU A 723 -20.26 3.68 4.74
N VAL A 724 -21.29 4.01 3.95
CA VAL A 724 -22.40 4.90 4.36
C VAL A 724 -23.17 4.40 5.58
N GLU A 725 -23.41 3.09 5.72
CA GLU A 725 -24.09 2.50 6.89
C GLU A 725 -23.30 2.77 8.17
N THR A 726 -22.04 2.34 8.23
CA THR A 726 -21.18 2.55 9.41
C THR A 726 -20.98 4.04 9.70
N PHE A 727 -20.86 4.87 8.65
CA PHE A 727 -20.79 6.32 8.82
C PHE A 727 -22.09 6.92 9.37
N ASN A 728 -23.28 6.48 8.93
CA ASN A 728 -24.57 6.89 9.51
C ASN A 728 -24.63 6.48 10.99
N THR A 729 -24.33 5.22 11.31
CA THR A 729 -24.35 4.67 12.66
C THR A 729 -23.42 5.45 13.61
N LYS A 730 -22.17 5.70 13.23
CA LYS A 730 -21.25 6.54 14.04
C LYS A 730 -21.57 8.02 14.00
N HIS A 731 -22.23 8.54 12.95
CA HIS A 731 -22.68 9.93 12.91
C HIS A 731 -23.79 10.21 13.93
N GLN A 732 -24.64 9.22 14.23
CA GLN A 732 -25.70 9.36 15.23
C GLN A 732 -25.18 9.47 16.67
N TYR A 733 -23.97 8.98 16.99
CA TYR A 733 -23.47 9.02 18.36
C TYR A 733 -23.36 10.46 18.89
N GLN A 734 -23.18 11.47 18.03
CA GLN A 734 -23.16 12.88 18.44
C GLN A 734 -24.47 13.36 19.12
N VAL A 735 -25.58 12.62 18.98
CA VAL A 735 -26.87 12.88 19.63
C VAL A 735 -27.29 11.80 20.64
N GLY A 736 -26.36 10.93 21.07
CA GLY A 736 -26.55 10.07 22.25
C GLY A 736 -26.52 10.87 23.55
N SER A 737 -27.05 10.28 24.63
CA SER A 737 -27.16 10.97 25.93
C SER A 737 -25.81 11.53 26.41
N ALA A 738 -24.76 10.70 26.47
CA ALA A 738 -23.48 11.12 27.03
C ALA A 738 -22.78 12.24 26.21
N PRO A 739 -22.73 12.17 24.86
CA PRO A 739 -22.25 13.27 24.01
C PRO A 739 -23.09 14.56 24.10
N ILE A 740 -24.42 14.46 24.24
CA ILE A 740 -25.29 15.63 24.47
C ILE A 740 -24.93 16.31 25.79
N TRP A 741 -24.86 15.56 26.90
CA TRP A 741 -24.53 16.12 28.21
C TRP A 741 -23.11 16.71 28.25
N TRP A 742 -22.16 16.08 27.56
CA TRP A 742 -20.81 16.62 27.38
C TRP A 742 -20.82 17.95 26.62
N PHE A 743 -21.54 18.05 25.49
CA PHE A 743 -21.66 19.30 24.75
C PHE A 743 -22.31 20.41 25.59
N VAL A 744 -23.32 20.07 26.39
CA VAL A 744 -23.98 21.01 27.30
C VAL A 744 -23.02 21.55 28.38
N ASP A 745 -22.17 20.71 28.99
CA ASP A 745 -21.11 21.21 29.90
C ASP A 745 -20.12 22.12 29.18
N GLN A 746 -19.61 21.70 28.01
CA GLN A 746 -18.66 22.47 27.21
C GLN A 746 -19.21 23.83 26.76
N PHE A 747 -20.53 23.92 26.52
CA PHE A 747 -21.22 25.17 26.21
C PHE A 747 -21.42 26.04 27.46
N LEU A 748 -22.02 25.50 28.53
CA LEU A 748 -22.36 26.26 29.74
C LEU A 748 -21.13 26.68 30.56
N SER A 749 -20.04 25.91 30.51
CA SER A 749 -18.74 26.29 31.10
C SER A 749 -17.98 27.34 30.27
N GLY A 750 -18.45 27.66 29.07
CA GLY A 750 -17.79 28.60 28.15
C GLY A 750 -16.58 28.02 27.41
N ARG A 751 -16.21 26.75 27.61
CA ARG A 751 -15.06 26.13 26.90
C ARG A 751 -15.16 26.16 25.38
N THR A 752 -16.37 26.13 24.82
CA THR A 752 -16.58 26.31 23.36
C THR A 752 -16.10 27.67 22.81
N HIS A 753 -15.83 28.64 23.68
CA HIS A 753 -15.18 29.93 23.40
C HIS A 753 -13.67 29.94 23.69
N ASP A 754 -13.04 28.87 24.18
CA ASP A 754 -11.63 28.86 24.60
C ASP A 754 -10.77 27.89 23.76
N PRO A 755 -10.40 28.28 22.52
CA PRO A 755 -9.59 27.44 21.64
C PRO A 755 -8.27 26.96 22.23
N LYS A 756 -7.64 27.77 23.08
CA LYS A 756 -6.40 27.41 23.79
C LYS A 756 -6.63 26.29 24.78
N THR A 757 -7.68 26.36 25.60
CA THR A 757 -8.03 25.28 26.53
C THR A 757 -8.46 24.03 25.75
N VAL A 758 -9.25 24.15 24.68
CA VAL A 758 -9.62 23.00 23.83
C VAL A 758 -8.40 22.35 23.17
N PHE A 759 -7.41 23.11 22.71
CA PHE A 759 -6.14 22.55 22.20
C PHE A 759 -5.43 21.71 23.27
N LEU A 760 -5.33 22.22 24.50
CA LEU A 760 -4.63 21.55 25.61
C LEU A 760 -5.42 20.33 26.14
N GLU A 761 -6.74 20.45 26.28
CA GLU A 761 -7.62 19.34 26.69
C GLU A 761 -7.61 18.20 25.66
N THR A 762 -7.65 18.53 24.35
CA THR A 762 -7.58 17.51 23.27
C THR A 762 -6.22 16.85 23.15
N GLN A 763 -5.12 17.61 23.25
CA GLN A 763 -3.75 17.07 23.32
C GLN A 763 -3.60 16.13 24.53
N ALA A 764 -4.11 16.53 25.70
CA ALA A 764 -4.06 15.73 26.91
C ALA A 764 -4.96 14.49 26.85
N ALA A 765 -6.04 14.50 26.06
CA ALA A 765 -6.92 13.36 25.85
C ALA A 765 -6.26 12.31 24.95
N ALA A 766 -5.76 12.70 23.76
CA ALA A 766 -5.01 11.81 22.88
C ALA A 766 -3.76 11.22 23.58
N ALA A 767 -3.07 11.99 24.41
CA ALA A 767 -1.95 11.51 25.23
C ALA A 767 -2.32 10.43 26.28
N ARG A 768 -3.61 10.19 26.52
CA ARG A 768 -4.14 9.08 27.34
C ARG A 768 -4.77 7.95 26.50
N GLY A 769 -4.75 8.04 25.16
CA GLY A 769 -5.49 7.14 24.27
C GLY A 769 -7.01 7.44 24.22
N ASP A 770 -7.42 8.64 24.61
CA ASP A 770 -8.81 9.13 24.66
C ASP A 770 -9.05 10.10 23.48
N ASP A 771 -8.81 9.61 22.26
CA ASP A 771 -8.66 10.44 21.06
C ASP A 771 -9.95 11.21 20.70
N PRO A 772 -9.92 12.54 20.63
CA PRO A 772 -11.14 13.33 20.52
C PRO A 772 -11.60 13.53 19.08
N VAL A 773 -12.92 13.47 18.83
CA VAL A 773 -13.52 14.05 17.61
C VAL A 773 -13.59 15.57 17.80
N LEU A 774 -12.97 16.34 16.91
CA LEU A 774 -12.88 17.79 17.00
C LEU A 774 -13.94 18.43 16.09
N CYS A 775 -14.75 19.34 16.61
CA CYS A 775 -15.87 19.94 15.88
C CYS A 775 -15.79 21.47 15.89
N ILE A 776 -16.08 22.05 14.72
CA ILE A 776 -15.97 23.47 14.40
C ILE A 776 -17.25 23.99 13.79
N ALA A 777 -17.61 25.23 14.11
CA ALA A 777 -18.73 25.93 13.48
C ALA A 777 -18.35 27.37 13.15
N GLN A 778 -18.88 27.89 12.03
CA GLN A 778 -18.52 29.23 11.54
C GLN A 778 -19.05 30.37 12.41
N ASN A 779 -20.18 30.18 13.11
CA ASN A 779 -20.87 31.23 13.84
C ASN A 779 -21.02 30.94 15.35
N ALA A 780 -21.30 32.01 16.08
CA ALA A 780 -21.40 32.03 17.54
C ALA A 780 -22.55 31.20 18.16
N ASP A 781 -23.51 30.76 17.35
CA ASP A 781 -24.65 29.90 17.70
C ASP A 781 -24.59 28.53 17.00
N PHE A 782 -23.38 28.08 16.63
CA PHE A 782 -23.15 26.85 15.87
C PHE A 782 -23.84 26.81 14.48
N SER A 783 -24.36 27.96 14.00
CA SER A 783 -24.96 28.09 12.67
C SER A 783 -23.91 28.31 11.56
N GLY A 784 -24.36 28.28 10.31
CA GLY A 784 -23.50 28.21 9.12
C GLY A 784 -23.33 26.77 8.67
N ALA A 785 -22.14 26.40 8.22
CA ALA A 785 -21.73 25.00 8.11
C ALA A 785 -21.01 24.59 9.42
N PRO A 786 -21.61 23.76 10.29
CA PRO A 786 -20.86 23.00 11.27
C PRO A 786 -20.13 21.84 10.59
N HIS A 787 -18.96 21.45 11.09
CA HIS A 787 -18.12 20.40 10.52
C HIS A 787 -17.26 19.74 11.60
N CYS A 788 -16.95 18.46 11.46
CA CYS A 788 -16.10 17.71 12.39
C CYS A 788 -14.96 17.01 11.66
N ILE A 789 -13.80 16.96 12.33
CA ILE A 789 -12.50 16.52 11.83
C ILE A 789 -11.78 15.67 12.88
N ARG A 790 -10.93 14.74 12.46
CA ARG A 790 -10.10 13.96 13.36
C ARG A 790 -8.74 14.64 13.56
N PRO A 791 -8.34 15.04 14.78
CA PRO A 791 -6.97 15.43 15.06
C PRO A 791 -6.06 14.19 15.13
N ILE A 792 -4.85 14.31 14.60
CA ILE A 792 -3.85 13.23 14.54
C ILE A 792 -2.45 13.66 15.04
N GLY A 793 -2.28 14.92 15.41
CA GLY A 793 -1.03 15.43 15.97
C GLY A 793 -1.17 16.88 16.46
N TRP A 794 -0.42 17.25 17.51
CA TRP A 794 -0.44 18.57 18.13
C TRP A 794 1.00 19.07 18.28
N ASP A 795 1.34 20.18 17.62
CA ASP A 795 2.64 20.85 17.76
C ASP A 795 2.50 22.20 18.46
N THR A 796 3.41 22.43 19.40
CA THR A 796 3.53 23.66 20.21
C THR A 796 4.88 24.37 20.05
N SER A 797 5.78 23.84 19.20
CA SER A 797 7.04 24.47 18.83
C SER A 797 6.87 25.58 17.79
N THR A 798 5.79 25.52 17.00
CA THR A 798 5.33 26.59 16.10
C THR A 798 4.52 27.67 16.83
N SER A 799 4.40 28.85 16.22
CA SER A 799 3.51 29.93 16.68
C SER A 799 2.85 30.61 15.47
N PRO A 800 1.51 30.56 15.32
CA PRO A 800 0.53 29.87 16.18
C PRO A 800 0.80 28.37 16.33
N TRP A 801 0.28 27.76 17.40
CA TRP A 801 0.29 26.31 17.59
C TRP A 801 -0.51 25.64 16.48
N THR A 802 -0.19 24.38 16.18
CA THR A 802 -0.83 23.65 15.08
C THR A 802 -1.37 22.30 15.51
N ILE A 803 -2.57 21.98 15.04
CA ILE A 803 -3.13 20.62 15.08
C ILE A 803 -3.09 20.08 13.64
N THR A 804 -2.41 18.97 13.42
CA THR A 804 -2.54 18.19 12.19
C THR A 804 -3.84 17.42 12.26
N VAL A 805 -4.70 17.60 11.25
CA VAL A 805 -6.05 17.03 11.22
C VAL A 805 -6.30 16.27 9.93
N HIS A 806 -7.04 15.18 10.03
CA HIS A 806 -7.70 14.52 8.93
C HIS A 806 -9.12 15.08 8.77
N ASP A 807 -9.42 15.61 7.59
CA ASP A 807 -10.68 16.28 7.28
C ASP A 807 -11.50 15.44 6.29
N PRO A 808 -12.75 15.07 6.63
CA PRO A 808 -13.61 14.29 5.74
C PRO A 808 -13.87 14.94 4.36
N ASN A 809 -13.73 16.26 4.24
CA ASN A 809 -13.90 16.97 2.97
C ASN A 809 -12.65 16.97 2.07
N PHE A 810 -11.51 16.46 2.55
CA PHE A 810 -10.23 16.41 1.81
C PHE A 810 -9.66 14.97 1.83
N PRO A 811 -10.19 14.05 1.01
CA PRO A 811 -9.79 12.63 1.02
C PRO A 811 -8.28 12.44 0.80
N SER A 812 -7.74 11.40 1.45
CA SER A 812 -6.32 11.01 1.41
C SER A 812 -5.29 12.14 1.68
N THR A 813 -5.66 13.21 2.40
CA THR A 813 -4.73 14.30 2.74
C THR A 813 -4.87 14.79 4.19
N SER A 814 -3.73 14.97 4.86
CA SER A 814 -3.64 15.76 6.09
C SER A 814 -3.83 17.26 5.83
N ARG A 815 -4.44 17.94 6.80
CA ARG A 815 -4.71 19.39 6.86
C ARG A 815 -4.16 19.95 8.18
N THR A 816 -4.19 21.28 8.36
CA THR A 816 -3.70 21.94 9.58
C THR A 816 -4.71 22.95 10.10
N LEU A 817 -5.03 22.86 11.39
CA LEU A 817 -5.77 23.88 12.16
C LEU A 817 -4.77 24.67 13.01
N GLN A 818 -4.90 25.99 13.05
CA GLN A 818 -4.03 26.88 13.80
C GLN A 818 -4.72 27.43 15.05
N VAL A 819 -4.00 27.52 16.17
CA VAL A 819 -4.46 28.12 17.43
C VAL A 819 -3.42 29.12 17.93
N ASP A 820 -3.79 30.38 18.12
CA ASP A 820 -2.93 31.38 18.78
C ASP A 820 -3.17 31.34 20.31
N PRO A 821 -2.18 30.88 21.11
CA PRO A 821 -2.34 30.77 22.57
C PRO A 821 -2.22 32.12 23.30
N ASN A 822 -1.88 33.21 22.62
CA ASN A 822 -1.77 34.56 23.16
C ASN A 822 -3.04 35.37 22.88
N ALA A 823 -3.55 35.31 21.65
CA ALA A 823 -4.81 35.94 21.26
C ALA A 823 -6.05 35.13 21.69
N ASN A 824 -5.87 33.84 21.99
CA ASN A 824 -6.93 32.84 22.20
C ASN A 824 -7.92 32.79 21.02
N THR A 825 -7.37 32.51 19.84
CA THR A 825 -8.09 32.41 18.58
C THR A 825 -7.74 31.13 17.84
N PHE A 826 -8.64 30.67 16.95
CA PHE A 826 -8.34 29.60 16.00
C PHE A 826 -8.67 30.01 14.58
N HIS A 827 -7.96 29.38 13.63
CA HIS A 827 -8.17 29.51 12.20
C HIS A 827 -8.13 28.12 11.53
N TYR A 828 -9.12 27.83 10.70
CA TYR A 828 -9.12 26.65 9.82
C TYR A 828 -9.66 26.95 8.42
N ALA A 829 -8.91 26.51 7.41
CA ALA A 829 -9.25 26.64 5.99
C ALA A 829 -9.89 25.34 5.45
N GLY A 830 -11.20 25.19 5.70
CA GLY A 830 -12.00 24.06 5.25
C GLY A 830 -12.45 24.14 3.79
N ALA A 831 -13.21 23.14 3.34
CA ALA A 831 -13.71 23.07 1.97
C ALA A 831 -14.85 24.10 1.75
N GLY A 832 -14.56 25.16 0.99
CA GLY A 832 -15.52 26.22 0.68
C GLY A 832 -15.89 27.16 1.84
N ALA A 833 -15.37 26.91 3.04
CA ALA A 833 -15.68 27.63 4.27
C ALA A 833 -14.43 27.85 5.11
N THR A 834 -14.21 29.09 5.56
CA THR A 834 -13.23 29.43 6.59
C THR A 834 -13.90 29.44 7.96
N TYR A 835 -13.17 28.99 8.98
CA TYR A 835 -13.60 28.92 10.37
C TYR A 835 -12.63 29.73 11.23
N ASP A 836 -13.08 30.90 11.67
CA ASP A 836 -12.30 31.83 12.49
C ASP A 836 -13.06 32.09 13.79
N GLY A 837 -12.42 31.90 14.94
CA GLY A 837 -13.05 32.10 16.24
C GLY A 837 -12.10 32.69 17.28
N THR A 838 -12.69 33.35 18.28
CA THR A 838 -12.01 34.08 19.35
C THR A 838 -12.72 33.86 20.69
N SER A 839 -12.11 34.27 21.79
CA SER A 839 -12.69 34.24 23.15
C SER A 839 -14.10 34.85 23.30
N SER A 840 -14.56 35.69 22.38
CA SER A 840 -15.84 36.41 22.50
C SER A 840 -16.67 36.50 21.20
N SER A 841 -16.09 36.20 20.03
CA SER A 841 -16.72 36.43 18.73
C SER A 841 -16.18 35.51 17.63
N GLY A 842 -16.91 35.42 16.51
CA GLY A 842 -16.64 34.43 15.45
C GLY A 842 -17.21 33.05 15.78
N GLY A 843 -16.62 32.04 15.16
CA GLY A 843 -16.99 30.63 15.25
C GLY A 843 -16.69 29.95 16.58
N ARG A 844 -16.95 28.64 16.64
CA ARG A 844 -16.76 27.79 17.83
C ARG A 844 -15.84 26.64 17.52
N LEU A 845 -15.08 26.23 18.53
CA LEU A 845 -14.22 25.04 18.54
C LEU A 845 -14.58 24.25 19.81
N HIS A 846 -14.94 22.98 19.66
CA HIS A 846 -15.12 22.06 20.79
C HIS A 846 -14.72 20.65 20.37
N TYR A 847 -14.83 19.70 21.27
CA TYR A 847 -14.57 18.29 20.97
C TYR A 847 -15.55 17.37 21.70
N MET A 848 -15.53 16.08 21.35
CA MET A 848 -16.11 14.98 22.10
C MET A 848 -15.02 13.89 22.29
N PRO A 849 -14.68 13.47 23.52
CA PRO A 849 -13.64 12.47 23.77
C PRO A 849 -14.10 11.04 23.41
N PHE A 850 -13.15 10.16 23.04
CA PHE A 850 -13.48 8.81 22.60
C PHE A 850 -14.20 8.00 23.68
N HIS A 851 -13.85 8.12 24.96
CA HIS A 851 -14.42 7.25 25.99
C HIS A 851 -15.95 7.32 26.12
N LEU A 852 -16.56 8.47 25.79
CA LEU A 852 -18.03 8.57 25.69
C LEU A 852 -18.53 7.83 24.46
N LEU A 853 -17.93 8.14 23.31
CA LEU A 853 -18.24 7.62 21.97
C LEU A 853 -17.73 6.18 21.71
N SER A 854 -17.37 5.42 22.75
CA SER A 854 -16.61 4.16 22.61
C SER A 854 -17.48 2.91 22.56
N SER A 855 -18.73 2.98 23.03
CA SER A 855 -19.75 1.94 22.93
C SER A 855 -20.89 2.35 21.99
N ARG A 856 -21.85 1.45 21.75
CA ARG A 856 -23.21 1.83 21.30
C ARG A 856 -23.75 2.85 22.33
N GLU A 857 -24.36 3.93 21.85
CA GLU A 857 -24.95 4.96 22.74
C GLU A 857 -26.29 4.45 23.30
N HIS A 858 -26.89 5.19 24.22
CA HIS A 858 -28.33 5.06 24.49
C HIS A 858 -29.04 6.38 24.18
N THR A 859 -30.34 6.30 23.88
CA THR A 859 -31.11 7.48 23.53
C THR A 859 -31.23 8.44 24.72
N PRO A 860 -31.37 9.76 24.47
CA PRO A 860 -31.75 10.71 25.50
C PRO A 860 -33.25 10.60 25.89
N VAL A 861 -33.99 9.61 25.38
CA VAL A 861 -35.43 9.43 25.67
C VAL A 861 -35.61 9.10 27.15
N TRP A 862 -34.79 8.22 27.73
CA TRP A 862 -34.85 7.91 29.17
C TRP A 862 -34.53 9.10 30.07
N ASP A 863 -33.59 9.97 29.70
CA ASP A 863 -33.32 11.23 30.41
C ASP A 863 -34.52 12.19 30.33
N ALA A 864 -35.16 12.30 29.17
CA ALA A 864 -36.37 13.08 28.99
C ALA A 864 -37.56 12.50 29.78
N ILE A 865 -37.71 11.17 29.82
CA ILE A 865 -38.69 10.45 30.64
C ILE A 865 -38.43 10.72 32.13
N LEU A 866 -37.18 10.71 32.60
CA LEU A 866 -36.84 11.02 33.99
C LEU A 866 -37.19 12.47 34.36
N LEU A 867 -36.99 13.43 33.45
CA LEU A 867 -37.43 14.81 33.61
C LEU A 867 -38.97 14.93 33.64
N ILE A 868 -39.70 14.12 32.87
CA ILE A 868 -41.17 14.06 32.87
C ILE A 868 -41.69 13.41 34.17
N LEU A 869 -41.10 12.29 34.61
CA LEU A 869 -41.41 11.60 35.86
C LEU A 869 -41.11 12.46 37.11
N ALA A 870 -40.17 13.41 37.00
CA ALA A 870 -39.91 14.43 38.02
C ALA A 870 -40.99 15.54 38.08
N GLY A 871 -42.03 15.50 37.23
CA GLY A 871 -43.18 16.40 37.26
C GLY A 871 -43.25 17.42 36.11
N THR A 872 -42.44 17.26 35.06
CA THR A 872 -42.46 18.18 33.89
C THR A 872 -43.62 17.88 32.95
N VAL A 873 -44.42 18.89 32.63
CA VAL A 873 -45.49 18.79 31.62
C VAL A 873 -44.90 18.99 30.23
N LEU A 874 -44.88 17.93 29.42
CA LEU A 874 -44.51 17.99 28.01
C LEU A 874 -45.73 18.35 27.16
N ILE A 875 -45.72 19.49 26.47
CA ILE A 875 -46.77 19.88 25.53
C ILE A 875 -46.23 19.81 24.11
N LEU A 876 -46.58 18.74 23.39
CA LEU A 876 -46.32 18.59 21.97
C LEU A 876 -47.53 19.11 21.19
N GLY A 877 -47.35 20.22 20.47
CA GLY A 877 -48.36 20.79 19.59
C GLY A 877 -47.99 20.57 18.12
N SER A 878 -48.79 19.81 17.40
CA SER A 878 -48.79 19.84 15.93
C SER A 878 -49.39 21.16 15.44
N ASP A 879 -48.83 21.70 14.35
CA ASP A 879 -49.27 22.88 13.60
C ASP A 879 -49.50 24.20 14.38
N ALA A 880 -49.22 24.27 15.69
CA ALA A 880 -49.56 25.38 16.57
C ALA A 880 -48.43 25.81 17.54
N GLU A 881 -48.37 27.11 17.84
CA GLU A 881 -47.45 27.73 18.80
C GLU A 881 -48.14 28.05 20.14
N THR A 882 -47.35 28.13 21.22
CA THR A 882 -47.81 28.69 22.50
C THR A 882 -47.93 30.22 22.43
N VAL A 883 -49.07 30.73 22.86
CA VAL A 883 -49.40 32.17 22.99
C VAL A 883 -49.19 32.64 24.43
N SER A 884 -49.61 31.86 25.43
CA SER A 884 -49.35 32.11 26.86
C SER A 884 -49.60 30.85 27.70
N LEU A 885 -49.03 30.80 28.90
CA LEU A 885 -49.29 29.76 29.90
C LEU A 885 -49.51 30.42 31.26
N THR A 886 -50.66 30.23 31.89
CA THR A 886 -51.02 30.83 33.19
C THR A 886 -51.47 29.76 34.19
N ASP A 887 -51.55 30.10 35.48
CA ASP A 887 -52.37 29.32 36.41
C ASP A 887 -53.89 29.60 36.20
N LEU A 888 -54.76 28.90 36.94
CA LEU A 888 -56.22 29.12 36.89
C LEU A 888 -56.65 30.50 37.42
N GLN A 889 -55.77 31.23 38.09
CA GLN A 889 -56.02 32.58 38.57
C GLN A 889 -55.59 33.65 37.56
N GLY A 890 -55.09 33.23 36.38
CA GLY A 890 -54.64 34.11 35.31
C GLY A 890 -53.26 34.71 35.55
N ASN A 891 -52.49 34.17 36.50
CA ASN A 891 -51.12 34.60 36.73
C ASN A 891 -50.20 33.97 35.67
N ASP A 892 -49.45 34.80 34.95
CA ASP A 892 -48.44 34.36 33.99
C ASP A 892 -47.43 33.40 34.63
N LEU A 893 -47.30 32.20 34.05
CA LEU A 893 -46.26 31.21 34.35
C LEU A 893 -45.09 31.31 33.37
N ASP A 894 -45.23 32.06 32.27
CA ASP A 894 -44.11 32.53 31.47
C ASP A 894 -43.35 33.63 32.25
N ALA A 895 -42.08 33.39 32.56
CA ALA A 895 -41.23 34.35 33.24
C ALA A 895 -40.89 35.59 32.39
N PHE A 896 -41.04 35.50 31.07
CA PHE A 896 -40.97 36.61 30.13
C PHE A 896 -42.36 37.19 29.80
N GLY A 897 -43.38 36.79 30.57
CA GLY A 897 -44.74 37.29 30.53
C GLY A 897 -44.91 38.72 31.07
N ALA A 898 -46.16 39.20 31.12
CA ALA A 898 -46.47 40.54 31.62
C ALA A 898 -46.17 40.66 33.13
N ARG A 899 -46.41 39.58 33.88
CA ARG A 899 -46.16 39.49 35.33
C ARG A 899 -44.67 39.51 35.67
N GLY A 900 -43.85 38.73 34.96
CA GLY A 900 -42.40 38.70 35.15
C GLY A 900 -41.78 40.10 34.98
N ARG A 901 -42.10 40.78 33.88
CA ARG A 901 -41.70 42.18 33.63
C ARG A 901 -42.19 43.16 34.71
N GLN A 902 -43.39 42.98 35.25
CA GLN A 902 -43.88 43.84 36.35
C GLN A 902 -43.09 43.63 37.64
N LEU A 903 -42.79 42.38 38.02
CA LEU A 903 -42.02 42.05 39.22
C LEU A 903 -40.56 42.54 39.08
N GLU A 904 -39.94 42.33 37.92
CA GLU A 904 -38.63 42.88 37.57
C GLU A 904 -38.59 44.41 37.66
N THR A 905 -39.58 45.10 37.05
CA THR A 905 -39.70 46.57 37.11
C THR A 905 -39.93 47.09 38.54
N ALA A 906 -40.56 46.28 39.40
CA ALA A 906 -40.78 46.61 40.81
C ALA A 906 -39.59 46.25 41.73
N GLY A 907 -38.55 45.60 41.22
CA GLY A 907 -37.44 45.07 42.03
C GLY A 907 -37.86 43.95 42.99
N ALA A 908 -38.95 43.25 42.68
CA ALA A 908 -39.47 42.13 43.48
C ALA A 908 -38.79 40.81 43.10
N SER A 909 -38.73 39.86 44.04
CA SER A 909 -38.15 38.54 43.78
C SER A 909 -38.95 37.76 42.74
N LEU A 910 -38.24 37.08 41.83
CA LEU A 910 -38.80 36.11 40.88
C LEU A 910 -38.74 34.66 41.43
N GLU A 911 -38.47 34.49 42.74
CA GLU A 911 -38.60 33.19 43.42
C GLU A 911 -39.99 32.58 43.20
N GLY A 912 -40.01 31.30 42.84
CA GLY A 912 -41.22 30.58 42.46
C GLY A 912 -41.58 30.68 40.98
N LEU A 913 -40.94 31.55 40.20
CA LEU A 913 -41.01 31.52 38.73
C LEU A 913 -39.84 30.72 38.14
N PHE A 914 -38.58 31.00 38.51
CA PHE A 914 -37.43 30.13 38.20
C PHE A 914 -36.35 30.13 39.29
N VAL A 915 -35.43 29.16 39.21
CA VAL A 915 -34.29 28.96 40.13
C VAL A 915 -32.98 29.22 39.36
N GLY A 916 -32.13 30.13 39.84
CA GLY A 916 -30.97 30.62 39.08
C GLY A 916 -29.60 30.22 39.61
N VAL A 917 -28.58 30.43 38.77
CA VAL A 917 -27.14 30.45 39.11
C VAL A 917 -26.57 31.82 38.65
N ASN A 918 -25.59 32.35 39.36
CA ASN A 918 -25.14 33.75 39.22
C ASN A 918 -24.32 34.05 37.95
N GLY A 919 -24.54 35.23 37.35
CA GLY A 919 -23.41 36.06 36.89
C GLY A 919 -23.42 36.69 35.49
N TYR A 920 -24.42 37.49 35.11
CA TYR A 920 -24.32 38.41 33.95
C TYR A 920 -25.05 39.75 34.15
N SER A 921 -24.59 40.83 33.50
CA SER A 921 -25.18 42.18 33.64
C SER A 921 -24.97 43.13 32.44
N ALA A 922 -26.08 43.51 31.79
CA ALA A 922 -26.39 44.78 31.09
C ALA A 922 -25.46 45.38 29.99
N GLY A 923 -26.06 45.63 28.81
CA GLY A 923 -25.55 46.51 27.74
C GLY A 923 -26.68 46.93 26.76
N ARG A 924 -26.62 48.12 26.13
CA ARG A 924 -27.79 48.74 25.44
C ARG A 924 -27.41 49.73 24.33
N THR A 925 -27.94 49.58 23.10
CA THR A 925 -28.09 50.68 22.09
C THR A 925 -29.11 50.33 20.97
N THR A 926 -29.36 51.23 20.01
CA THR A 926 -30.64 51.35 19.26
C THR A 926 -30.54 51.67 17.75
N GLY A 927 -31.51 51.17 16.96
CA GLY A 927 -31.86 51.67 15.60
C GLY A 927 -32.10 50.54 14.57
N GLY A 928 -32.92 50.67 13.52
CA GLY A 928 -33.83 51.77 13.15
C GLY A 928 -34.01 51.91 11.62
N GLY A 929 -35.01 51.25 11.01
CA GLY A 929 -35.26 51.32 9.55
C GLY A 929 -36.64 50.79 9.14
N ARG A 930 -37.18 51.24 7.99
CA ARG A 930 -38.55 50.94 7.52
C ARG A 930 -38.60 49.92 6.38
N ILE A 931 -39.72 49.20 6.30
CA ILE A 931 -40.11 48.28 5.23
C ILE A 931 -40.60 49.08 4.01
N ALA A 932 -40.38 48.56 2.80
CA ALA A 932 -41.06 48.98 1.57
C ALA A 932 -41.82 47.78 0.97
N GLU A 933 -43.01 48.02 0.44
CA GLU A 933 -43.92 46.99 -0.09
C GLU A 933 -43.64 46.67 -1.57
N LEU A 934 -43.91 45.42 -1.97
CA LEU A 934 -44.32 45.10 -3.35
C LEU A 934 -45.49 44.10 -3.33
N ARG A 935 -46.43 44.28 -4.27
CA ARG A 935 -47.67 43.49 -4.43
C ARG A 935 -47.71 42.75 -5.79
N PRO A 936 -48.61 41.76 -5.99
CA PRO A 936 -48.35 40.65 -6.90
C PRO A 936 -49.18 40.63 -8.20
N ALA A 937 -48.69 39.85 -9.18
CA ALA A 937 -49.42 39.09 -10.20
C ALA A 937 -48.44 38.08 -10.83
N GLY A 938 -48.81 36.89 -11.32
CA GLY A 938 -50.07 36.15 -11.31
C GLY A 938 -49.87 34.76 -11.97
N GLY A 939 -50.72 33.76 -11.69
CA GLY A 939 -50.69 32.45 -12.36
C GLY A 939 -51.56 32.41 -13.63
N PRO A 940 -52.10 31.24 -14.08
CA PRO A 940 -52.00 29.87 -13.50
C PRO A 940 -51.82 28.75 -14.59
N VAL A 941 -52.26 27.51 -14.30
CA VAL A 941 -52.63 26.39 -15.24
C VAL A 941 -51.46 25.53 -15.81
N VAL A 942 -51.48 24.17 -15.86
CA VAL A 942 -52.22 23.08 -15.12
C VAL A 942 -51.63 21.69 -15.51
N LYS A 943 -51.74 20.65 -14.65
CA LYS A 943 -51.78 19.16 -14.87
C LYS A 943 -50.89 18.43 -15.93
N ASP A 944 -50.51 17.15 -15.81
CA ASP A 944 -50.42 16.13 -14.72
C ASP A 944 -49.50 14.96 -15.25
N PRO A 945 -49.55 13.63 -14.89
CA PRO A 945 -48.33 12.81 -14.83
C PRO A 945 -48.22 11.67 -15.86
N GLY A 946 -47.09 10.93 -15.87
CA GLY A 946 -47.00 9.59 -16.47
C GLY A 946 -45.59 9.07 -16.83
N ASP A 947 -45.32 7.83 -16.41
CA ASP A 947 -44.48 6.77 -17.02
C ASP A 947 -42.97 6.97 -17.37
N GLY A 948 -42.19 5.90 -17.15
CA GLY A 948 -40.86 5.65 -17.73
C GLY A 948 -40.85 4.33 -18.54
N PRO A 949 -39.77 3.52 -18.61
CA PRO A 949 -38.36 3.79 -18.22
C PRO A 949 -37.28 3.22 -19.22
N VAL A 950 -35.99 3.44 -18.91
CA VAL A 950 -34.76 2.74 -19.41
C VAL A 950 -34.34 2.83 -20.91
N ARG A 951 -33.12 3.38 -21.20
CA ARG A 951 -31.94 2.70 -21.84
C ARG A 951 -30.84 3.69 -22.31
N THR A 952 -29.59 3.20 -22.38
CA THR A 952 -28.30 3.88 -22.69
C THR A 952 -27.58 3.18 -23.88
N PRO A 953 -26.33 3.51 -24.34
CA PRO A 953 -25.39 4.65 -24.11
C PRO A 953 -25.18 5.42 -25.47
N PRO A 954 -24.00 5.70 -26.13
CA PRO A 954 -22.56 5.85 -25.74
C PRO A 954 -21.73 7.01 -26.39
N VAL A 955 -20.56 7.31 -25.77
CA VAL A 955 -19.22 7.68 -26.33
C VAL A 955 -19.05 8.74 -27.45
N HIS A 956 -18.35 9.87 -27.14
CA HIS A 956 -16.96 10.16 -27.60
C HIS A 956 -16.29 11.36 -26.86
N VAL A 957 -14.96 11.46 -26.94
CA VAL A 957 -14.00 12.30 -26.15
C VAL A 957 -12.74 12.45 -27.05
N PRO A 958 -12.04 13.61 -27.26
CA PRO A 958 -11.16 14.27 -26.25
C PRO A 958 -11.14 15.85 -26.21
N PRO A 959 -10.07 16.67 -26.45
CA PRO A 959 -9.49 17.44 -25.32
C PRO A 959 -9.10 18.96 -25.48
N VAL A 960 -8.70 19.52 -24.33
CA VAL A 960 -7.81 20.69 -23.97
C VAL A 960 -8.21 22.19 -24.02
N HIS A 961 -7.88 22.83 -22.88
CA HIS A 961 -7.25 24.15 -22.63
C HIS A 961 -8.04 25.46 -22.28
N THR A 962 -7.73 25.95 -21.08
CA THR A 962 -7.56 27.37 -20.63
C THR A 962 -8.74 28.35 -20.57
N GLY A 963 -9.00 28.93 -19.39
CA GLY A 963 -9.81 30.16 -19.20
C GLY A 963 -10.31 30.37 -17.75
N PRO A 964 -10.34 31.59 -17.17
CA PRO A 964 -10.54 31.78 -15.72
C PRO A 964 -11.88 32.39 -15.25
N VAL A 965 -12.25 32.03 -14.02
CA VAL A 965 -12.95 32.80 -12.95
C VAL A 965 -13.94 33.93 -13.35
N VAL A 966 -15.23 33.71 -13.05
CA VAL A 966 -16.14 34.74 -12.49
C VAL A 966 -17.06 34.09 -11.44
N THR A 967 -17.35 34.80 -10.34
CA THR A 967 -18.20 34.36 -9.21
C THR A 967 -19.68 34.69 -9.38
N GLY A 968 -20.58 33.81 -8.94
CA GLY A 968 -22.01 34.14 -8.77
C GLY A 968 -22.77 33.10 -7.95
N PRO A 969 -23.44 33.46 -6.83
CA PRO A 969 -24.22 32.51 -6.03
C PRO A 969 -25.63 32.31 -6.63
N VAL A 970 -25.96 31.07 -7.00
CA VAL A 970 -27.34 30.71 -7.38
C VAL A 970 -28.13 30.39 -6.12
N ALA A 971 -29.07 31.26 -5.76
CA ALA A 971 -29.98 31.07 -4.64
C ALA A 971 -31.43 30.93 -5.13
N THR A 972 -31.97 29.71 -5.07
CA THR A 972 -33.40 29.42 -5.28
C THR A 972 -33.87 28.46 -4.18
N PRO A 973 -34.82 28.86 -3.31
CA PRO A 973 -35.36 27.98 -2.27
C PRO A 973 -36.38 27.01 -2.86
N LEU A 974 -36.38 25.77 -2.39
CA LEU A 974 -37.43 24.79 -2.71
C LEU A 974 -38.67 25.03 -1.82
N VAL A 975 -39.85 24.88 -2.43
CA VAL A 975 -41.14 24.98 -1.74
C VAL A 975 -41.80 23.60 -1.74
N GLY A 976 -41.82 22.98 -0.56
CA GLY A 976 -42.45 21.69 -0.26
C GLY A 976 -42.66 21.59 1.25
N ARG A 977 -43.68 20.86 1.69
CA ARG A 977 -44.08 20.73 3.11
C ARG A 977 -43.77 19.31 3.61
N PRO A 978 -43.57 19.07 4.93
CA PRO A 978 -44.04 19.90 6.05
C PRO A 978 -42.97 20.48 7.00
N VAL A 979 -43.23 21.69 7.51
CA VAL A 979 -42.52 22.32 8.65
C VAL A 979 -43.45 22.52 9.85
N VAL A 980 -43.03 22.02 11.02
CA VAL A 980 -43.53 22.32 12.38
C VAL A 980 -42.29 22.33 13.29
N GLY A 981 -41.95 23.33 14.10
CA GLY A 981 -42.56 24.65 14.31
C GLY A 981 -43.37 24.73 15.61
N GLU A 982 -42.83 25.17 16.76
CA GLU A 982 -41.49 25.74 17.03
C GLU A 982 -41.08 25.53 18.51
N VAL A 983 -39.86 25.01 18.76
CA VAL A 983 -39.13 25.30 20.01
C VAL A 983 -38.46 26.66 19.84
N LYS A 984 -38.80 27.65 20.68
CA LYS A 984 -38.48 29.07 20.42
C LYS A 984 -36.98 29.40 20.57
N LEU A 985 -36.23 29.14 19.50
CA LEU A 985 -34.83 29.51 19.30
C LEU A 985 -34.62 30.18 17.91
N ARG A 986 -34.84 31.49 17.81
CA ARG A 986 -34.09 32.46 16.94
C ARG A 986 -34.57 33.89 17.21
N ARG A 987 -33.76 34.74 17.84
CA ARG A 987 -32.64 35.55 17.28
C ARG A 987 -33.03 36.61 16.24
N ARG A 988 -32.87 37.88 16.64
CA ARG A 988 -31.91 38.79 15.98
C ARG A 988 -31.37 39.86 16.95
N ALA A 989 -30.04 40.03 16.95
CA ALA A 989 -29.30 41.22 17.42
C ALA A 989 -29.19 41.54 18.93
N SER A 990 -29.03 40.54 19.81
CA SER A 990 -27.92 40.52 20.78
C SER A 990 -27.77 39.14 21.43
N VAL A 991 -26.53 38.71 21.70
CA VAL A 991 -26.23 37.43 22.37
C VAL A 991 -26.35 37.63 23.89
N GLN A 992 -27.24 36.88 24.55
CA GLN A 992 -26.82 35.82 25.48
C GLN A 992 -28.00 34.90 25.87
N ASP A 993 -27.67 33.65 26.19
CA ASP A 993 -28.60 32.55 26.38
C ASP A 993 -28.82 32.24 27.87
N VAL A 994 -29.98 31.68 28.24
CA VAL A 994 -30.17 30.97 29.53
C VAL A 994 -31.05 29.75 29.31
N THR A 995 -30.48 28.56 29.50
CA THR A 995 -31.25 27.31 29.61
C THR A 995 -31.93 27.26 30.98
N LEU A 996 -33.24 27.54 31.03
CA LEU A 996 -34.00 27.56 32.28
C LEU A 996 -34.51 26.16 32.66
N GLY A 997 -33.61 25.34 33.20
CA GLY A 997 -34.00 24.16 33.96
C GLY A 997 -34.55 24.56 35.33
N LEU A 998 -35.84 24.32 35.59
CA LEU A 998 -36.35 24.35 36.96
C LEU A 998 -35.70 23.23 37.77
N ARG A 999 -34.93 23.59 38.81
CA ARG A 999 -34.58 22.66 39.90
C ARG A 999 -35.63 22.76 41.02
N PRO A 1000 -36.65 21.88 41.07
CA PRO A 1000 -37.19 21.52 42.37
C PRO A 1000 -36.06 20.85 43.18
N PRO A 1001 -35.95 21.07 44.50
CA PRO A 1001 -35.10 20.22 45.33
C PRO A 1001 -35.65 18.79 45.29
N VAL A 1002 -34.75 17.79 45.16
CA VAL A 1002 -35.09 16.37 44.95
C VAL A 1002 -36.24 15.91 45.85
N ARG A 1003 -37.38 15.57 45.24
CA ARG A 1003 -38.51 14.89 45.88
C ARG A 1003 -39.01 13.75 45.01
N VAL A 1004 -38.70 12.53 45.42
CA VAL A 1004 -39.39 11.30 45.03
C VAL A 1004 -40.90 11.49 45.23
N PRO A 1005 -41.80 10.96 44.38
CA PRO A 1005 -43.25 11.06 44.58
C PRO A 1005 -43.69 10.53 45.96
N LEU A 1006 -43.98 11.45 46.90
CA LEU A 1006 -44.16 11.15 48.33
C LEU A 1006 -45.44 10.38 48.69
N GLY A 1007 -46.26 9.99 47.71
CA GLY A 1007 -47.52 9.26 47.93
C GLY A 1007 -47.34 7.85 48.52
N SER A 1008 -46.21 7.21 48.24
CA SER A 1008 -45.85 5.87 48.75
C SER A 1008 -44.65 5.86 49.70
N VAL A 1009 -44.10 7.03 50.03
CA VAL A 1009 -42.86 7.16 50.81
C VAL A 1009 -43.17 7.21 52.31
N THR A 1010 -42.66 6.22 53.04
CA THR A 1010 -42.73 6.16 54.51
C THR A 1010 -41.79 7.19 55.15
N LEU A 1011 -42.11 7.68 56.35
CA LEU A 1011 -41.24 8.61 57.09
C LEU A 1011 -39.83 8.04 57.37
N LYS A 1012 -39.69 6.72 57.40
CA LYS A 1012 -38.43 5.96 57.52
C LYS A 1012 -37.54 6.05 56.27
N GLN A 1013 -38.13 6.10 55.07
CA GLN A 1013 -37.40 6.33 53.81
C GLN A 1013 -36.96 7.80 53.65
N VAL A 1014 -37.66 8.76 54.28
CA VAL A 1014 -37.27 10.19 54.27
C VAL A 1014 -35.95 10.44 55.03
N ALA A 1015 -35.53 9.54 55.92
CA ALA A 1015 -34.31 9.69 56.73
C ALA A 1015 -33.00 9.39 55.97
N THR A 1016 -33.05 8.63 54.86
CA THR A 1016 -31.86 8.12 54.18
C THR A 1016 -31.37 9.00 53.01
N GLY A 1017 -32.25 9.83 52.42
CA GLY A 1017 -31.94 10.71 51.29
C GLY A 1017 -31.14 11.99 51.63
N GLY A 1018 -30.44 12.55 50.63
CA GLY A 1018 -29.59 13.72 50.75
C GLY A 1018 -30.31 15.08 50.73
N VAL A 1019 -29.62 16.12 51.21
CA VAL A 1019 -30.00 17.56 51.19
C VAL A 1019 -31.17 17.98 52.11
N THR A 1020 -32.38 17.43 52.00
CA THR A 1020 -33.54 17.83 52.85
C THR A 1020 -33.40 17.38 54.33
N ARG A 1021 -32.31 16.69 54.64
CA ARG A 1021 -32.07 15.83 55.80
C ARG A 1021 -32.06 16.55 57.15
N SER A 1022 -31.52 17.77 57.23
CA SER A 1022 -31.10 18.36 58.51
C SER A 1022 -32.23 18.89 59.41
N LYS A 1023 -33.33 19.41 58.86
CA LYS A 1023 -34.41 19.98 59.68
C LYS A 1023 -35.43 18.92 60.13
N VAL A 1024 -35.80 18.00 59.24
CA VAL A 1024 -36.82 16.97 59.50
C VAL A 1024 -36.28 15.88 60.45
N ALA A 1025 -35.06 15.38 60.22
CA ALA A 1025 -34.47 14.37 61.09
C ALA A 1025 -34.22 14.89 62.50
N THR A 1026 -33.75 16.13 62.66
CA THR A 1026 -33.54 16.74 63.98
C THR A 1026 -34.85 16.99 64.75
N ALA A 1027 -35.97 17.28 64.07
CA ALA A 1027 -37.27 17.40 64.71
C ALA A 1027 -37.84 16.03 65.14
N LEU A 1028 -37.68 14.98 64.33
CA LEU A 1028 -38.18 13.63 64.63
C LEU A 1028 -37.31 12.88 65.67
N ALA A 1029 -35.99 13.09 65.66
CA ALA A 1029 -35.07 12.46 66.62
C ALA A 1029 -35.24 12.93 68.07
N GLN A 1030 -35.99 14.02 68.30
CA GLN A 1030 -36.29 14.54 69.64
C GLN A 1030 -37.46 13.83 70.33
N ASP A 1031 -38.23 12.97 69.63
CA ASP A 1031 -39.31 12.18 70.22
C ASP A 1031 -39.21 10.67 69.89
N PRO A 1032 -38.64 9.86 70.80
CA PRO A 1032 -38.51 8.41 70.64
C PRO A 1032 -39.82 7.61 70.73
N ALA A 1033 -40.97 8.24 71.01
CA ALA A 1033 -42.29 7.60 70.95
C ALA A 1033 -42.92 7.80 69.56
N VAL A 1034 -42.89 9.03 69.03
CA VAL A 1034 -43.31 9.35 67.65
C VAL A 1034 -42.53 8.51 66.64
N SER A 1035 -41.21 8.39 66.80
CA SER A 1035 -40.35 7.55 65.94
C SER A 1035 -40.70 6.05 65.97
N ARG A 1036 -41.47 5.57 66.95
CA ARG A 1036 -41.94 4.17 67.05
C ARG A 1036 -43.38 3.98 66.59
N ALA A 1037 -44.21 5.02 66.66
CA ALA A 1037 -45.61 4.97 66.26
C ALA A 1037 -45.82 5.21 64.76
N LEU A 1038 -44.90 5.92 64.09
CA LEU A 1038 -45.05 6.39 62.70
C LEU A 1038 -44.02 5.83 61.71
N GLY A 1039 -43.26 4.80 62.10
CA GLY A 1039 -42.13 4.30 61.29
C GLY A 1039 -42.51 3.89 59.87
N ASP A 1040 -43.62 3.18 59.72
CA ASP A 1040 -44.03 2.59 58.43
C ASP A 1040 -45.25 3.31 57.81
N ALA A 1041 -45.63 4.49 58.34
CA ALA A 1041 -46.72 5.31 57.82
C ALA A 1041 -46.23 6.30 56.74
N THR A 1042 -47.07 6.57 55.74
CA THR A 1042 -46.80 7.57 54.69
C THR A 1042 -47.02 8.99 55.18
N VAL A 1043 -46.39 9.96 54.49
CA VAL A 1043 -46.61 11.40 54.75
C VAL A 1043 -48.09 11.79 54.57
N HIS A 1044 -48.80 11.15 53.63
CA HIS A 1044 -50.21 11.41 53.34
C HIS A 1044 -51.13 10.95 54.50
N GLU A 1045 -50.93 9.75 55.03
CA GLU A 1045 -51.73 9.21 56.14
C GLU A 1045 -51.56 10.00 57.44
N VAL A 1046 -50.34 10.49 57.72
CA VAL A 1046 -50.08 11.31 58.90
C VAL A 1046 -50.70 12.70 58.77
N ALA A 1047 -50.57 13.34 57.61
CA ALA A 1047 -51.15 14.67 57.35
C ALA A 1047 -52.69 14.64 57.29
N GLY A 1048 -53.27 13.57 56.74
CA GLY A 1048 -54.72 13.39 56.61
C GLY A 1048 -55.44 13.00 57.92
N ASN A 1049 -54.73 12.74 59.01
CA ASN A 1049 -55.30 12.22 60.26
C ASN A 1049 -55.17 13.23 61.42
N PRO A 1050 -56.22 14.01 61.77
CA PRO A 1050 -56.17 15.02 62.82
C PRO A 1050 -55.74 14.50 64.19
N LYS A 1051 -55.98 13.21 64.49
CA LYS A 1051 -55.58 12.59 65.77
C LYS A 1051 -54.09 12.28 65.83
N LEU A 1052 -53.41 12.09 64.70
CA LEU A 1052 -51.96 11.92 64.63
C LEU A 1052 -51.26 13.29 64.60
N VAL A 1053 -51.75 14.24 63.79
CA VAL A 1053 -51.23 15.61 63.74
C VAL A 1053 -51.22 16.26 65.13
N ALA A 1054 -52.28 16.06 65.93
CA ALA A 1054 -52.38 16.59 67.29
C ALA A 1054 -51.38 15.99 68.32
N GLN A 1055 -50.68 14.90 67.98
CA GLN A 1055 -49.65 14.29 68.83
C GLN A 1055 -48.22 14.76 68.48
N LEU A 1056 -48.07 15.55 67.42
CA LEU A 1056 -46.78 16.05 66.95
C LEU A 1056 -46.44 17.43 67.53
N THR A 1057 -45.15 17.72 67.68
CA THR A 1057 -44.68 19.07 68.06
C THR A 1057 -45.00 20.09 66.96
N PRO A 1058 -45.19 21.39 67.28
CA PRO A 1058 -45.47 22.42 66.26
C PRO A 1058 -44.42 22.51 65.14
N ALA A 1059 -43.15 22.20 65.44
CA ALA A 1059 -42.08 22.12 64.44
C ALA A 1059 -42.27 20.93 63.47
N ALA A 1060 -42.69 19.77 63.98
CA ALA A 1060 -43.02 18.61 63.14
C ALA A 1060 -44.32 18.82 62.34
N GLN A 1061 -45.34 19.45 62.94
CA GLN A 1061 -46.58 19.85 62.24
C GLN A 1061 -46.28 20.79 61.06
N ALA A 1062 -45.47 21.83 61.28
CA ALA A 1062 -45.05 22.76 60.23
C ALA A 1062 -44.21 22.07 59.13
N ALA A 1063 -43.32 21.14 59.50
CA ALA A 1063 -42.52 20.37 58.55
C ALA A 1063 -43.38 19.45 57.67
N ILE A 1064 -44.41 18.79 58.24
CA ILE A 1064 -45.33 17.93 57.48
C ILE A 1064 -46.27 18.76 56.60
N GLY A 1065 -46.76 19.91 57.07
CA GLY A 1065 -47.51 20.86 56.22
C GLY A 1065 -46.71 21.33 55.00
N ALA A 1066 -45.41 21.60 55.18
CA ALA A 1066 -44.47 21.96 54.10
C ALA A 1066 -44.03 20.76 53.21
N LEU A 1067 -44.38 19.52 53.58
CA LEU A 1067 -44.32 18.36 52.70
C LEU A 1067 -45.60 18.23 51.87
N GLN A 1068 -46.78 18.40 52.50
CA GLN A 1068 -48.08 18.31 51.84
C GLN A 1068 -48.30 19.40 50.78
N LEU A 1069 -47.87 20.64 51.04
CA LEU A 1069 -47.94 21.77 50.09
C LEU A 1069 -47.04 21.63 48.85
N ALA A 1070 -46.21 20.59 48.78
CA ALA A 1070 -45.35 20.29 47.63
C ALA A 1070 -45.76 19.00 46.89
N ALA A 1071 -46.98 18.50 47.15
CA ALA A 1071 -47.53 17.27 46.56
C ALA A 1071 -48.73 17.54 45.62
N THR A 1072 -49.07 18.81 45.39
CA THR A 1072 -50.12 19.23 44.44
C THR A 1072 -49.48 19.63 43.11
N ALA A 1073 -49.74 18.85 42.06
CA ALA A 1073 -49.35 19.20 40.69
C ALA A 1073 -50.15 20.41 40.17
N SER A 1074 -49.57 21.14 39.22
CA SER A 1074 -50.07 22.45 38.78
C SER A 1074 -51.36 22.38 37.96
N ASP A 1075 -52.39 23.11 38.39
CA ASP A 1075 -53.51 23.49 37.51
C ASP A 1075 -53.07 24.68 36.63
N TYR A 1076 -53.39 24.66 35.33
CA TYR A 1076 -52.93 25.69 34.39
C TYR A 1076 -53.90 25.94 33.21
N VAL A 1077 -53.74 27.08 32.54
CA VAL A 1077 -54.41 27.43 31.29
C VAL A 1077 -53.36 27.73 30.22
N HIS A 1078 -53.38 26.95 29.15
CA HIS A 1078 -52.50 27.09 27.98
C HIS A 1078 -53.29 27.70 26.83
N GLN A 1079 -52.77 28.79 26.25
CA GLN A 1079 -53.31 29.39 25.03
C GLN A 1079 -52.42 29.00 23.86
N VAL A 1080 -53.00 28.47 22.79
CA VAL A 1080 -52.31 28.09 21.55
C VAL A 1080 -52.85 28.85 20.35
N ARG A 1081 -52.01 29.03 19.32
CA ARG A 1081 -52.36 29.56 18.01
C ARG A 1081 -51.82 28.67 16.91
N ALA A 1082 -52.67 28.18 16.02
CA ALA A 1082 -52.27 27.46 14.82
C ALA A 1082 -51.39 28.35 13.92
N VAL A 1083 -50.18 27.90 13.60
CA VAL A 1083 -49.23 28.56 12.70
C VAL A 1083 -49.60 28.28 11.23
N ARG A 1084 -50.23 27.13 10.97
CA ARG A 1084 -50.77 26.74 9.66
C ARG A 1084 -52.05 25.91 9.84
N GLY A 1085 -52.77 25.64 8.75
CA GLY A 1085 -53.91 24.73 8.78
C GLY A 1085 -53.47 23.28 8.79
N GLY A 1086 -54.14 22.45 9.61
CA GLY A 1086 -53.83 21.04 9.85
C GLY A 1086 -54.51 20.54 11.13
N ASN A 1087 -53.78 19.85 12.01
CA ASN A 1087 -54.29 19.35 13.30
C ASN A 1087 -53.60 20.02 14.48
N LEU A 1088 -54.34 20.18 15.58
CA LEU A 1088 -53.84 20.43 16.93
C LEU A 1088 -53.96 19.13 17.71
N ASP A 1089 -52.83 18.47 17.92
CA ASP A 1089 -52.65 17.41 18.91
C ASP A 1089 -52.22 18.02 20.25
N TYR A 1090 -52.70 17.45 21.35
CA TYR A 1090 -52.41 17.92 22.71
C TYR A 1090 -52.48 16.76 23.71
N ALA A 1091 -51.34 16.44 24.33
CA ALA A 1091 -51.20 15.32 25.26
C ALA A 1091 -50.92 15.78 26.71
N VAL A 1092 -51.46 15.03 27.68
CA VAL A 1092 -51.16 15.16 29.11
C VAL A 1092 -51.04 13.76 29.72
N ARG A 1093 -49.95 13.46 30.42
CA ARG A 1093 -49.75 12.20 31.16
C ARG A 1093 -49.50 12.50 32.64
N HIS A 1094 -50.07 11.68 33.54
CA HIS A 1094 -49.73 11.69 34.95
C HIS A 1094 -49.86 10.27 35.54
N GLY A 1095 -48.74 9.69 35.96
CA GLY A 1095 -48.68 8.32 36.47
C GLY A 1095 -49.13 7.30 35.42
N LEU A 1096 -50.10 6.46 35.79
CA LEU A 1096 -50.64 5.39 34.94
C LEU A 1096 -51.72 5.86 33.94
N SER A 1097 -51.99 7.18 33.85
CA SER A 1097 -53.05 7.77 33.03
C SER A 1097 -52.50 8.74 31.98
N LYS A 1098 -52.99 8.64 30.74
CA LYS A 1098 -52.75 9.58 29.63
C LYS A 1098 -54.09 10.08 29.09
N LEU A 1099 -54.14 11.37 28.76
CA LEU A 1099 -55.23 12.06 28.07
C LEU A 1099 -54.65 12.70 26.82
N HIS A 1100 -55.29 12.51 25.67
CA HIS A 1100 -54.87 13.06 24.38
C HIS A 1100 -56.08 13.61 23.63
N LEU A 1101 -55.91 14.80 23.06
CA LEU A 1101 -56.91 15.52 22.28
C LEU A 1101 -56.33 15.81 20.89
N THR A 1102 -57.04 15.43 19.84
CA THR A 1102 -56.73 15.80 18.44
C THR A 1102 -57.92 16.57 17.88
N ALA A 1103 -57.70 17.78 17.35
CA ALA A 1103 -58.75 18.57 16.69
C ALA A 1103 -58.21 19.32 15.46
N PRO A 1104 -58.96 19.42 14.34
CA PRO A 1104 -58.50 20.15 13.16
C PRO A 1104 -58.45 21.66 13.43
N VAL A 1105 -57.46 22.37 12.90
CA VAL A 1105 -57.27 23.82 13.07
C VAL A 1105 -56.99 24.55 11.76
N ALA A 1106 -57.45 25.79 11.67
CA ALA A 1106 -57.13 26.70 10.56
C ALA A 1106 -55.92 27.60 10.88
N ALA A 1107 -55.18 28.04 9.87
CA ALA A 1107 -54.02 28.94 10.07
C ALA A 1107 -54.43 30.25 10.77
N GLY A 1108 -53.79 30.55 11.89
CA GLY A 1108 -54.08 31.70 12.76
C GLY A 1108 -55.18 31.46 13.81
N GLU A 1109 -55.84 30.30 13.81
CA GLU A 1109 -56.88 29.97 14.79
C GLU A 1109 -56.32 29.74 16.19
N THR A 1110 -57.00 30.24 17.23
CA THR A 1110 -56.62 30.07 18.64
C THR A 1110 -57.48 29.02 19.37
N ALA A 1111 -56.88 28.36 20.36
CA ALA A 1111 -57.60 27.52 21.32
C ALA A 1111 -57.06 27.70 22.75
N SER A 1112 -57.93 27.51 23.74
CA SER A 1112 -57.62 27.57 25.17
C SER A 1112 -57.79 26.19 25.80
N LEU A 1113 -56.76 25.72 26.50
CA LEU A 1113 -56.65 24.39 27.09
C LEU A 1113 -56.40 24.54 28.59
N ALA A 1114 -57.44 24.34 29.41
CA ALA A 1114 -57.39 24.53 30.86
C ALA A 1114 -57.35 23.18 31.57
N LEU A 1115 -56.22 22.82 32.18
CA LEU A 1115 -56.07 21.59 32.94
C LEU A 1115 -56.24 21.86 34.44
N SER A 1116 -57.01 21.01 35.13
CA SER A 1116 -57.24 21.13 36.58
C SER A 1116 -57.36 19.76 37.26
N GLY A 1117 -56.98 19.69 38.53
CA GLY A 1117 -57.06 18.50 39.37
C GLY A 1117 -56.14 17.36 38.92
N LEU A 1118 -55.03 17.67 38.22
CA LEU A 1118 -54.14 16.67 37.62
C LEU A 1118 -53.62 15.68 38.68
N GLY A 1119 -53.72 14.39 38.37
CA GLY A 1119 -53.29 13.32 39.27
C GLY A 1119 -54.28 12.98 40.38
N THR A 1120 -55.41 13.69 40.47
CA THR A 1120 -56.52 13.37 41.37
C THR A 1120 -57.63 12.61 40.64
N ALA A 1121 -58.58 12.06 41.39
CA ALA A 1121 -59.84 11.51 40.86
C ALA A 1121 -60.80 12.57 40.25
N ARG A 1122 -60.30 13.78 39.97
CA ARG A 1122 -60.99 14.91 39.35
C ARG A 1122 -60.13 15.62 38.30
N THR A 1123 -59.35 14.88 37.53
CA THR A 1123 -58.53 15.44 36.43
C THR A 1123 -59.45 15.91 35.29
N VAL A 1124 -59.61 17.22 35.11
CA VAL A 1124 -60.43 17.83 34.04
C VAL A 1124 -59.57 18.62 33.06
N LEU A 1125 -59.71 18.34 31.77
CA LEU A 1125 -59.29 19.20 30.68
C LEU A 1125 -60.51 19.98 30.13
N GLY A 1126 -60.50 21.30 30.31
CA GLY A 1126 -61.37 22.22 29.61
C GLY A 1126 -60.77 22.61 28.25
N VAL A 1127 -61.57 22.57 27.19
CA VAL A 1127 -61.16 22.92 25.82
C VAL A 1127 -62.10 23.98 25.27
N THR A 1128 -61.57 25.15 24.87
CA THR A 1128 -62.34 26.19 24.17
C THR A 1128 -61.70 26.44 22.81
N ALA A 1129 -62.38 26.04 21.74
CA ALA A 1129 -61.96 26.30 20.36
C ALA A 1129 -62.53 27.64 19.86
N GLN A 1130 -61.90 28.26 18.85
CA GLN A 1130 -62.42 29.48 18.23
C GLN A 1130 -63.58 29.20 17.25
N HIS A 1131 -63.59 28.02 16.60
CA HIS A 1131 -64.60 27.63 15.62
C HIS A 1131 -65.21 26.25 15.91
N ASP A 1132 -66.45 26.06 15.48
CA ASP A 1132 -67.17 24.78 15.54
C ASP A 1132 -66.38 23.68 14.82
N LYS A 1133 -66.05 22.60 15.55
CA LYS A 1133 -65.32 21.45 15.02
C LYS A 1133 -65.64 20.16 15.77
N ALA A 1134 -65.22 19.03 15.21
CA ALA A 1134 -65.19 17.75 15.90
C ALA A 1134 -63.75 17.43 16.34
N ALA A 1135 -63.59 16.86 17.53
CA ALA A 1135 -62.34 16.38 18.08
C ALA A 1135 -62.37 14.85 18.30
N SER A 1136 -61.18 14.25 18.35
CA SER A 1136 -60.95 12.94 18.94
C SER A 1136 -60.36 13.11 20.34
N VAL A 1137 -60.84 12.31 21.29
CA VAL A 1137 -60.35 12.27 22.67
C VAL A 1137 -59.92 10.84 22.99
N ARG A 1138 -58.61 10.61 23.09
CA ARG A 1138 -58.02 9.32 23.49
C ARG A 1138 -57.62 9.38 24.98
N ILE A 1139 -57.94 8.33 25.72
CA ILE A 1139 -57.61 8.17 27.14
C ILE A 1139 -57.00 6.78 27.31
N ASP A 1140 -55.75 6.71 27.76
CA ASP A 1140 -55.04 5.46 28.04
C ASP A 1140 -54.83 5.32 29.55
N GLN A 1141 -55.04 4.11 30.09
CA GLN A 1141 -54.99 3.78 31.51
C GLN A 1141 -54.28 2.43 31.70
N LYS A 1142 -53.16 2.39 32.42
CA LYS A 1142 -52.54 1.13 32.87
C LYS A 1142 -53.18 0.73 34.20
N LEU A 1143 -53.71 -0.49 34.29
CA LEU A 1143 -54.60 -0.92 35.37
C LEU A 1143 -53.88 -1.62 36.54
N GLY A 1144 -52.59 -1.92 36.37
CA GLY A 1144 -51.73 -2.50 37.40
C GLY A 1144 -50.27 -2.61 36.94
N VAL A 1145 -49.47 -3.39 37.68
CA VAL A 1145 -48.12 -3.79 37.25
C VAL A 1145 -48.14 -5.01 36.29
N THR A 1146 -49.26 -5.74 36.22
CA THR A 1146 -49.47 -7.01 35.50
C THR A 1146 -49.81 -6.85 34.01
N GLY A 1147 -49.32 -5.81 33.35
CA GLY A 1147 -49.58 -5.54 31.91
C GLY A 1147 -50.99 -5.06 31.55
N ASP A 1148 -51.99 -5.26 32.42
CA ASP A 1148 -53.39 -4.88 32.18
C ASP A 1148 -53.58 -3.40 31.79
N SER A 1149 -54.39 -3.13 30.77
CA SER A 1149 -54.58 -1.79 30.20
C SER A 1149 -55.99 -1.54 29.66
N LEU A 1150 -56.37 -0.26 29.58
CA LEU A 1150 -57.61 0.24 28.98
C LEU A 1150 -57.30 1.48 28.13
N LYS A 1151 -57.76 1.47 26.88
CA LYS A 1151 -57.71 2.55 25.91
C LYS A 1151 -59.14 2.88 25.49
N LEU A 1152 -59.53 4.13 25.66
CA LEU A 1152 -60.83 4.67 25.28
C LEU A 1152 -60.62 5.78 24.25
N VAL A 1153 -61.28 5.71 23.10
CA VAL A 1153 -61.26 6.77 22.08
C VAL A 1153 -62.68 7.26 21.84
N LEU A 1154 -62.90 8.57 21.96
CA LEU A 1154 -64.16 9.23 21.64
C LEU A 1154 -63.95 10.08 20.38
N ASP A 1155 -64.41 9.58 19.23
CA ASP A 1155 -64.30 10.25 17.94
C ASP A 1155 -65.60 10.98 17.61
N GLY A 1156 -65.49 12.28 17.28
CA GLY A 1156 -66.64 13.11 16.93
C GLY A 1156 -67.14 13.99 18.07
N VAL A 1157 -66.37 14.19 19.14
CA VAL A 1157 -66.72 15.10 20.24
C VAL A 1157 -66.84 16.53 19.69
N PRO A 1158 -68.02 17.19 19.74
CA PRO A 1158 -68.17 18.54 19.26
C PRO A 1158 -67.44 19.52 20.17
N LEU A 1159 -66.80 20.52 19.58
CA LEU A 1159 -66.26 21.70 20.24
C LEU A 1159 -66.92 22.92 19.59
N THR A 1160 -67.95 23.51 20.22
CA THR A 1160 -68.60 24.73 19.72
C THR A 1160 -67.72 25.95 19.96
N GLY A 1161 -67.61 26.81 18.93
CA GLY A 1161 -66.76 28.00 18.93
C GLY A 1161 -67.08 28.96 20.07
N GLY A 1162 -66.07 29.26 20.90
CA GLY A 1162 -66.19 30.13 22.07
C GLY A 1162 -66.89 29.50 23.29
N GLN A 1163 -67.25 28.22 23.24
CA GLN A 1163 -67.76 27.47 24.40
C GLN A 1163 -66.71 26.47 24.92
N ALA A 1164 -66.70 26.28 26.23
CA ALA A 1164 -65.77 25.36 26.90
C ALA A 1164 -66.38 23.95 26.99
N ALA A 1165 -65.84 23.01 26.21
CA ALA A 1165 -66.03 21.59 26.48
C ALA A 1165 -65.21 21.19 27.72
N GLN A 1166 -65.65 20.18 28.47
CA GLN A 1166 -64.97 19.67 29.65
C GLN A 1166 -64.89 18.15 29.60
N ILE A 1167 -63.66 17.63 29.65
CA ILE A 1167 -63.33 16.20 29.59
C ILE A 1167 -62.71 15.82 30.93
N ASN A 1168 -63.34 14.90 31.66
CA ASN A 1168 -62.88 14.38 32.95
C ASN A 1168 -62.56 12.89 32.82
N ALA A 1169 -61.31 12.52 33.05
CA ALA A 1169 -60.82 11.15 33.00
C ALA A 1169 -60.46 10.67 34.41
N LYS A 1170 -61.22 9.71 34.94
CA LYS A 1170 -60.95 9.15 36.28
C LYS A 1170 -59.88 8.06 36.18
N PRO A 1171 -59.00 7.92 37.19
CA PRO A 1171 -57.98 6.88 37.20
C PRO A 1171 -58.55 5.45 37.08
N GLY A 1172 -57.84 4.60 36.33
CA GLY A 1172 -58.25 3.22 36.07
C GLY A 1172 -59.52 3.14 35.22
N ILE A 1173 -60.43 2.24 35.56
CA ILE A 1173 -61.70 2.03 34.84
C ILE A 1173 -62.87 2.91 35.35
N GLY A 1174 -62.60 3.91 36.21
CA GLY A 1174 -63.61 4.64 37.01
C GLY A 1174 -64.63 5.50 36.27
N GLY A 1175 -64.57 5.54 34.93
CA GLY A 1175 -65.49 6.25 34.06
C GLY A 1175 -64.94 7.56 33.51
N VAL A 1176 -65.43 7.94 32.32
CA VAL A 1176 -65.05 9.16 31.60
C VAL A 1176 -66.29 10.04 31.44
N GLU A 1177 -66.13 11.33 31.63
CA GLU A 1177 -67.23 12.30 31.53
C GLU A 1177 -66.85 13.40 30.54
N VAL A 1178 -67.69 13.62 29.54
CA VAL A 1178 -67.51 14.66 28.51
C VAL A 1178 -68.76 15.52 28.44
N VAL A 1179 -68.59 16.81 28.68
CA VAL A 1179 -69.64 17.84 28.60
C VAL A 1179 -69.24 18.80 27.49
N SER A 1180 -70.14 19.09 26.55
CA SER A 1180 -69.86 20.04 25.47
C SER A 1180 -71.14 20.62 24.90
N GLY A 1181 -71.09 21.90 24.53
CA GLY A 1181 -72.15 22.55 23.79
C GLY A 1181 -72.23 22.02 22.35
N GLY A 1182 -73.45 21.91 21.82
CA GLY A 1182 -73.69 21.49 20.46
C GLY A 1182 -75.14 21.06 20.22
N ALA A 1183 -75.42 20.64 18.99
CA ALA A 1183 -76.61 19.83 18.69
C ALA A 1183 -76.40 18.37 19.14
N HIS A 1184 -77.46 17.57 19.16
CA HIS A 1184 -77.37 16.14 19.45
C HIS A 1184 -76.49 15.42 18.42
N VAL A 1185 -75.31 14.94 18.84
CA VAL A 1185 -74.33 14.26 18.00
C VAL A 1185 -74.07 12.85 18.55
N ASP A 1186 -74.11 11.84 17.68
CA ASP A 1186 -73.71 10.49 18.03
C ASP A 1186 -72.18 10.38 17.93
N VAL A 1187 -71.52 10.33 19.09
CA VAL A 1187 -70.07 10.18 19.22
C VAL A 1187 -69.70 8.70 19.07
N THR A 1188 -68.72 8.38 18.21
CA THR A 1188 -68.12 7.04 18.21
C THR A 1188 -67.32 6.88 19.49
N VAL A 1189 -67.60 5.84 20.27
CA VAL A 1189 -66.77 5.46 21.42
C VAL A 1189 -66.17 4.09 21.18
N SER A 1190 -64.86 4.02 21.03
CA SER A 1190 -64.10 2.78 20.90
C SER A 1190 -63.46 2.42 22.24
N VAL A 1191 -63.71 1.21 22.72
CA VAL A 1191 -63.19 0.66 23.98
C VAL A 1191 -62.29 -0.51 23.63
N GLU A 1192 -61.01 -0.40 23.98
CA GLU A 1192 -60.01 -1.46 23.80
C GLU A 1192 -59.35 -1.74 25.16
N ALA A 1193 -59.43 -2.98 25.64
CA ALA A 1193 -58.96 -3.35 26.97
C ALA A 1193 -58.23 -4.69 26.95
N VAL A 1194 -57.05 -4.72 27.57
CA VAL A 1194 -56.26 -5.94 27.84
C VAL A 1194 -56.42 -6.26 29.32
N VAL A 1195 -57.03 -7.40 29.63
CA VAL A 1195 -57.22 -7.88 31.01
C VAL A 1195 -56.84 -9.35 31.10
N ALA A 1196 -55.92 -9.68 32.01
CA ALA A 1196 -55.34 -11.01 32.19
C ALA A 1196 -54.88 -11.66 30.86
N GLY A 1197 -54.13 -10.89 30.06
CA GLY A 1197 -53.59 -11.32 28.77
C GLY A 1197 -54.63 -11.49 27.65
N ARG A 1198 -55.86 -10.96 27.80
CA ARG A 1198 -56.90 -11.02 26.77
C ARG A 1198 -57.32 -9.64 26.31
N THR A 1199 -57.13 -9.37 25.02
CA THR A 1199 -57.62 -8.15 24.36
C THR A 1199 -59.11 -8.27 24.03
N THR A 1200 -59.86 -7.23 24.37
CA THR A 1200 -61.25 -7.02 23.95
C THR A 1200 -61.36 -5.66 23.28
N SER A 1201 -62.05 -5.58 22.14
CA SER A 1201 -62.21 -4.34 21.38
C SER A 1201 -63.65 -4.21 20.90
N HIS A 1202 -64.29 -3.09 21.21
CA HIS A 1202 -65.70 -2.82 20.96
C HIS A 1202 -65.92 -1.36 20.56
N ARG A 1203 -66.91 -1.11 19.69
CA ARG A 1203 -67.22 0.24 19.19
C ARG A 1203 -68.69 0.54 19.44
N PHE A 1204 -69.02 1.74 19.91
CA PHE A 1204 -70.35 2.12 20.36
C PHE A 1204 -70.78 3.45 19.73
N SER A 1205 -72.08 3.63 19.49
CA SER A 1205 -72.66 4.91 19.05
C SER A 1205 -73.31 5.61 20.25
N VAL A 1206 -72.66 6.63 20.80
CA VAL A 1206 -73.06 7.25 22.07
C VAL A 1206 -73.66 8.63 21.80
N PRO A 1207 -74.99 8.82 21.98
CA PRO A 1207 -75.63 10.11 21.80
C PRO A 1207 -75.15 11.08 22.88
N LEU A 1208 -74.46 12.14 22.47
CA LEU A 1208 -74.05 13.25 23.33
C LEU A 1208 -75.07 14.38 23.22
N GLN A 1209 -75.76 14.66 24.33
CA GLN A 1209 -76.67 15.79 24.46
C GLN A 1209 -76.33 16.54 25.75
N ASP A 1210 -75.75 17.74 25.59
CA ASP A 1210 -75.16 18.59 26.64
C ASP A 1210 -73.96 17.96 27.37
N GLY A 1211 -74.07 16.71 27.85
CA GLY A 1211 -72.97 15.99 28.46
C GLY A 1211 -73.26 14.52 28.77
N VAL A 1212 -72.23 13.69 28.69
CA VAL A 1212 -72.31 12.24 28.86
C VAL A 1212 -71.26 11.71 29.84
N ARG A 1213 -71.67 10.73 30.66
CA ARG A 1213 -70.82 9.88 31.50
C ARG A 1213 -70.80 8.49 30.88
N ILE A 1214 -69.61 8.03 30.53
CA ILE A 1214 -69.31 6.71 29.99
C ILE A 1214 -68.68 5.86 31.10
N ASP A 1215 -69.07 4.59 31.16
CA ASP A 1215 -68.67 3.59 32.15
C ASP A 1215 -68.00 2.40 31.43
N PRO A 1216 -66.68 2.47 31.12
CA PRO A 1216 -65.99 1.44 30.34
C PRO A 1216 -65.99 0.06 31.01
N ALA A 1217 -66.07 0.02 32.35
CA ALA A 1217 -66.12 -1.20 33.13
C ALA A 1217 -67.32 -2.10 32.78
N SER A 1218 -68.43 -1.52 32.31
CA SER A 1218 -69.61 -2.31 31.94
C SER A 1218 -69.43 -3.15 30.68
N VAL A 1219 -68.47 -2.82 29.81
CA VAL A 1219 -68.13 -3.64 28.64
C VAL A 1219 -67.63 -5.01 29.11
N LEU A 1220 -66.72 -5.00 30.10
CA LEU A 1220 -66.14 -6.19 30.72
C LEU A 1220 -67.16 -7.01 31.53
N SER A 1221 -68.19 -6.37 32.11
CA SER A 1221 -69.15 -7.05 33.01
C SER A 1221 -70.51 -7.36 32.40
N ALA A 1222 -70.89 -6.71 31.29
CA ALA A 1222 -72.26 -6.74 30.75
C ALA A 1222 -72.35 -6.72 29.21
N GLY A 1223 -71.22 -6.69 28.48
CA GLY A 1223 -71.21 -6.78 27.01
C GLY A 1223 -71.78 -5.55 26.28
N GLY A 1224 -71.95 -4.43 26.98
CA GLY A 1224 -72.48 -3.18 26.43
C GLY A 1224 -71.99 -1.98 27.24
N LEU A 1225 -71.91 -0.81 26.60
CA LEU A 1225 -71.34 0.40 27.20
C LEU A 1225 -72.38 1.14 28.06
N GLY A 1226 -72.05 1.35 29.32
CA GLY A 1226 -72.87 2.07 30.28
C GLY A 1226 -72.77 3.56 30.01
N VAL A 1227 -73.92 4.18 29.71
CA VAL A 1227 -74.00 5.58 29.32
C VAL A 1227 -74.98 6.30 30.24
N SER A 1228 -74.69 7.54 30.63
CA SER A 1228 -75.59 8.37 31.42
C SER A 1228 -75.47 9.83 31.02
N GLN A 1229 -76.59 10.50 30.71
CA GLN A 1229 -76.56 11.94 30.43
C GLN A 1229 -76.28 12.72 31.73
N ILE A 1230 -75.50 13.79 31.65
CA ILE A 1230 -75.07 14.65 32.76
C ILE A 1230 -75.06 16.12 32.32
N GLY A 1231 -75.58 17.02 33.16
CA GLY A 1231 -75.57 18.46 32.86
C GLY A 1231 -74.24 19.17 33.15
N GLN A 1232 -73.29 18.50 33.81
CA GLN A 1232 -71.94 19.00 34.14
C GLN A 1232 -71.06 17.82 34.61
N VAL A 1233 -69.73 17.94 34.47
CA VAL A 1233 -68.78 16.95 35.04
C VAL A 1233 -68.95 16.87 36.57
N PHE A 1234 -68.77 15.68 37.12
CA PHE A 1234 -69.12 15.30 38.49
C PHE A 1234 -70.61 15.46 38.88
N GLY A 1235 -71.48 15.86 37.95
CA GLY A 1235 -72.92 16.03 38.18
C GLY A 1235 -73.68 14.70 38.39
N PRO A 1236 -74.92 14.75 38.92
CA PRO A 1236 -75.78 13.58 38.98
C PRO A 1236 -76.15 13.10 37.57
N SER A 1237 -76.28 11.78 37.39
CA SER A 1237 -76.81 11.22 36.14
C SER A 1237 -78.30 11.58 36.00
N LEU A 1238 -78.66 12.21 34.88
CA LEU A 1238 -80.02 12.64 34.55
C LEU A 1238 -80.84 11.48 33.96
N SER A 1239 -80.18 10.60 33.22
CA SER A 1239 -80.70 9.32 32.72
C SER A 1239 -79.56 8.30 32.67
N LYS A 1240 -79.87 7.00 32.59
CA LYS A 1240 -78.88 5.92 32.35
C LYS A 1240 -79.43 4.94 31.32
N SER A 1241 -78.57 4.53 30.39
CA SER A 1241 -78.82 3.52 29.37
C SER A 1241 -77.62 2.57 29.25
N VAL A 1242 -77.78 1.49 28.49
CA VAL A 1242 -76.68 0.65 28.01
C VAL A 1242 -76.75 0.62 26.49
N VAL A 1243 -75.64 0.98 25.85
CA VAL A 1243 -75.50 1.00 24.39
C VAL A 1243 -74.87 -0.33 23.95
N PRO A 1244 -75.49 -1.09 23.02
CA PRO A 1244 -74.88 -2.29 22.46
C PRO A 1244 -73.69 -1.91 21.56
N SER A 1245 -72.76 -2.84 21.33
CA SER A 1245 -71.73 -2.65 20.30
C SER A 1245 -72.39 -2.44 18.93
N MET A 1246 -71.80 -1.55 18.13
CA MET A 1246 -71.88 -1.61 16.68
C MET A 1246 -71.18 -2.88 16.15
#